data_AF-A0A925Y3L2-F1
#
_entry.id   AF-A0A925Y3L2-F1
#
_cell.length_a   1.000
_cell.length_b   1.000
_cell.length_c   1.000
_cell.angle_alpha   90.00
_cell.angle_beta   90.00
_cell.angle_gamma   90.00
#
_symmetry.space_group_name_H-M   'P 1'
#
loop_
_entity.id
_entity.type
_entity.pdbx_description
1 polymer ?
#
loop_
_entity_poly.entity_id
_entity_poly.type
_entity_poly.pdbx_seq_one_letter_code
_entity_poly.pdbx_strand_id
1 'polypeptide(L)'
;MKHRAFMLFISLTVLFLNSTIASARIDTVGRDNGSPGPTNPIRDQWEESVILSPGRPCILKKILVYYGAGTGTDEIRITGDASEGTIPPSQFCFPYNTLAVLPVAVVGTGWMEIDVSAHGIIIGGYDRIVVQHLMRTGGPVWSQDNNSQTDITSFLYDPITPNPNFFNIPGIYYRSTGDYMVRLVVENEYEFRPAPVITDVSKAMGLINTDGSAIAADHASIVDWDNDGYDDVCIGSLFFHNEQGERFVRVSLPMQGGPTSWADADNDGDMDCFVAAGNTNDKLWRNDGNGTFVDATATSKITNDAPTVTALWFDMDHDGDLDLFLGNGRREVSGQETYFQDKLWRNDGGLVFADVTTPSGIAAGEPSPFYDTWGSSLCDFNDDGWTDIFVATYRLAPDRLYRNNKNGTFTEVSRQTGVIGMPTTQPDYFGHGMGSDWADIDNDGDLDLAVGNLGHPDSRAQYSNPSLILRNTGTNATPTFRNWYSTDAQGILRWHGVKFREMNAGMCFGDLDLDGSTDLWHGQISYEGFGAGANRPAHLYLGSTTSNTSFVDHAWESGMFIHGAWTAARMDFDRDGDLDLLCASGTEKVKLFRNDMPKRGNWVTLRLRDVSAGSHKDAYGAHATVYAGGKQFHRWMPGTVSGGRMSQMSHDLHFGIGRSTVDSVVVRWPNGSNTRFTNATENNAWVLSSSGAAVLLSQGRALQISPATGSINHTTPVTLQWAGPRGSLYDVRIGRNPDIAQPVRDVMGHTSDTLMFTNGTLGATYFWQVRLSGQQWSPVWNFTVGQPAELPVLLDAPANQAINVSMNVPLVWHRAVYPGTLSLPVTYTVELASDPNFNVLLQRFTGVSESEPTVRAAGIGAASVVYWRVRADNQWQNGNWSEVRRFTTYNVPSPVTLVFPGNNATNVTTRPRFSWTRMPEVDKGYELEVDTLATFATAIKRKAGDTSFTISPPLKPSKQYHWRVRGVNLAGPGVDSEVSVFTTTTATSVQDFVWNDDALAETIEIYDVLGRQIAAGPITQRDVLLERATGLVFCVERSRSGRVTAVARVTP
;
A
#
# COMPACT_ATOMS: atom_id res chain seq x y z
N MET A 1 46.90 -20.94 11.89
CA MET A 1 46.29 -19.61 12.15
C MET A 1 46.26 -18.70 10.93
N LYS A 2 47.37 -18.46 10.20
CA LYS A 2 47.37 -17.59 9.00
C LYS A 2 46.48 -18.05 7.83
N HIS A 3 46.28 -19.35 7.62
CA HIS A 3 45.36 -19.88 6.60
C HIS A 3 43.87 -19.77 6.98
N ARG A 4 43.51 -19.90 8.26
CA ARG A 4 42.13 -19.68 8.73
C ARG A 4 41.74 -18.21 8.70
N ALA A 5 42.69 -17.31 8.98
CA ALA A 5 42.49 -15.86 8.83
C ALA A 5 42.29 -15.45 7.35
N PHE A 6 43.01 -16.08 6.41
CA PHE A 6 42.87 -15.79 4.97
C PHE A 6 41.54 -16.31 4.40
N MET A 7 41.06 -17.48 4.83
CA MET A 7 39.73 -17.98 4.47
C MET A 7 38.58 -17.19 5.11
N LEU A 8 38.75 -16.68 6.34
CA LEU A 8 37.77 -15.81 6.99
C LEU A 8 37.70 -14.45 6.29
N PHE A 9 38.83 -13.92 5.82
CA PHE A 9 38.90 -12.67 5.06
C PHE A 9 38.28 -12.80 3.67
N ILE A 10 38.50 -13.91 2.96
CA ILE A 10 37.83 -14.19 1.67
C ILE A 10 36.32 -14.42 1.88
N SER A 11 35.92 -15.11 2.95
CA SER A 11 34.50 -15.33 3.25
C SER A 11 33.79 -14.01 3.64
N LEU A 12 34.42 -13.13 4.41
CA LEU A 12 33.90 -11.78 4.66
C LEU A 12 33.85 -10.94 3.39
N THR A 13 34.89 -11.00 2.54
CA THR A 13 34.93 -10.19 1.31
C THR A 13 33.88 -10.68 0.28
N VAL A 14 33.59 -11.98 0.24
CA VAL A 14 32.52 -12.56 -0.60
C VAL A 14 31.13 -12.30 -0.03
N LEU A 15 30.97 -12.22 1.31
CA LEU A 15 29.71 -11.77 1.94
C LEU A 15 29.46 -10.26 1.72
N PHE A 16 30.50 -9.43 1.71
CA PHE A 16 30.37 -8.00 1.37
C PHE A 16 30.28 -7.71 -0.13
N LEU A 17 30.63 -8.66 -1.00
CA LEU A 17 30.45 -8.55 -2.46
C LEU A 17 29.11 -9.12 -2.97
N ASN A 18 28.37 -9.86 -2.13
CA ASN A 18 27.03 -10.39 -2.44
C ASN A 18 25.89 -9.63 -1.75
N SER A 19 26.16 -8.54 -1.05
CA SER A 19 25.16 -7.47 -0.98
C SER A 19 25.19 -6.75 -2.32
N THR A 20 24.51 -7.33 -3.33
CA THR A 20 24.01 -6.49 -4.41
C THR A 20 23.14 -5.45 -3.71
N ILE A 21 23.67 -4.25 -3.54
CA ILE A 21 22.85 -3.05 -3.43
C ILE A 21 21.93 -3.19 -4.63
N ALA A 22 20.67 -3.53 -4.40
CA ALA A 22 19.66 -3.40 -5.42
C ALA A 22 19.82 -1.95 -5.89
N SER A 23 20.35 -1.76 -7.10
CA SER A 23 20.53 -0.42 -7.64
C SER A 23 19.12 0.14 -7.69
N ALA A 24 18.80 1.04 -6.77
CA ALA A 24 17.45 1.54 -6.60
C ALA A 24 16.97 2.05 -7.95
N ARG A 25 15.93 1.40 -8.47
CA ARG A 25 15.46 1.66 -9.83
C ARG A 25 14.63 2.91 -9.79
N ILE A 26 15.12 3.95 -10.46
CA ILE A 26 14.33 5.17 -10.69
C ILE A 26 13.30 4.86 -11.78
N ASP A 27 12.02 4.94 -11.43
CA ASP A 27 10.91 4.77 -12.36
C ASP A 27 10.10 6.07 -12.46
N THR A 28 9.40 6.24 -13.58
CA THR A 28 8.41 7.31 -13.76
C THR A 28 7.01 6.72 -13.69
N VAL A 29 6.19 7.18 -12.75
CA VAL A 29 4.80 6.77 -12.56
C VAL A 29 3.89 7.84 -13.15
N GLY A 30 3.02 7.48 -14.07
CA GLY A 30 2.06 8.39 -14.70
C GLY A 30 0.91 7.62 -15.33
N ARG A 31 -0.23 8.30 -15.51
CA ARG A 31 -1.43 7.77 -16.19
C ARG A 31 -1.57 8.27 -17.63
N ASP A 32 -0.69 9.18 -18.05
CA ASP A 32 -0.71 9.82 -19.37
C ASP A 32 0.27 9.17 -20.37
N ASN A 33 0.05 9.40 -21.67
CA ASN A 33 0.93 8.91 -22.75
C ASN A 33 1.96 9.94 -23.25
N GLY A 34 2.05 11.12 -22.63
CA GLY A 34 2.96 12.20 -23.01
C GLY A 34 2.53 13.08 -24.17
N SER A 35 1.31 12.91 -24.70
CA SER A 35 0.75 13.77 -25.74
C SER A 35 -0.27 14.75 -25.14
N PRO A 36 0.01 16.07 -25.11
CA PRO A 36 -0.90 17.06 -24.54
C PRO A 36 -2.14 17.25 -25.41
N GLY A 37 -3.30 17.18 -24.77
CA GLY A 37 -4.61 17.54 -25.28
C GLY A 37 -4.96 19.00 -24.95
N PRO A 38 -6.24 19.38 -25.12
CA PRO A 38 -6.70 20.73 -24.80
C PRO A 38 -6.61 21.03 -23.29
N THR A 39 -6.31 22.28 -22.96
CA THR A 39 -6.39 22.79 -21.59
C THR A 39 -7.85 23.00 -21.17
N ASN A 40 -8.14 22.86 -19.88
CA ASN A 40 -9.47 23.13 -19.33
C ASN A 40 -9.86 24.62 -19.49
N PRO A 41 -11.16 24.98 -19.49
CA PRO A 41 -11.58 26.38 -19.38
C PRO A 41 -11.05 26.99 -18.08
N ILE A 42 -10.52 28.20 -18.15
CA ILE A 42 -9.98 28.92 -16.99
C ILE A 42 -11.09 29.12 -15.95
N ARG A 43 -10.90 28.57 -14.75
CA ARG A 43 -11.75 28.78 -13.56
C ARG A 43 -10.91 29.42 -12.47
N ASP A 44 -11.43 30.46 -11.82
CA ASP A 44 -10.70 31.17 -10.76
C ASP A 44 -10.96 30.50 -9.41
N GLN A 45 -9.89 30.26 -8.64
CA GLN A 45 -9.93 29.63 -7.30
C GLN A 45 -10.36 28.16 -7.27
N TRP A 46 -10.44 27.49 -8.41
CA TRP A 46 -10.69 26.05 -8.48
C TRP A 46 -9.39 25.26 -8.41
N GLU A 47 -9.46 23.96 -8.14
CA GLU A 47 -8.27 23.10 -8.08
C GLU A 47 -8.24 22.09 -9.22
N GLU A 48 -7.04 21.81 -9.70
CA GLU A 48 -6.74 20.63 -10.53
C GLU A 48 -5.97 19.64 -9.65
N SER A 49 -6.46 18.40 -9.58
CA SER A 49 -5.90 17.36 -8.72
C SER A 49 -5.76 16.06 -9.50
N VAL A 50 -4.69 15.33 -9.22
CA VAL A 50 -4.42 14.02 -9.82
C VAL A 50 -3.98 13.02 -8.75
N ILE A 51 -4.58 11.84 -8.78
CA ILE A 51 -4.27 10.71 -7.88
C ILE A 51 -3.36 9.75 -8.62
N LEU A 52 -2.19 9.49 -8.04
CA LEU A 52 -1.18 8.61 -8.59
C LEU A 52 -0.91 7.47 -7.61
N SER A 53 -0.66 6.27 -8.14
CA SER A 53 -0.43 5.06 -7.36
C SER A 53 0.85 4.39 -7.85
N PRO A 54 1.97 4.51 -7.12
CA PRO A 54 3.24 3.89 -7.52
C PRO A 54 3.20 2.36 -7.53
N GLY A 55 2.29 1.76 -6.75
CA GLY A 55 2.05 0.31 -6.72
C GLY A 55 3.12 -0.51 -5.98
N ARG A 56 4.10 0.15 -5.36
CA ARG A 56 5.14 -0.43 -4.50
C ARG A 56 5.80 0.66 -3.64
N PRO A 57 6.44 0.28 -2.51
CA PRO A 57 7.11 1.25 -1.65
C PRO A 57 8.21 1.99 -2.40
N CYS A 58 8.21 3.32 -2.28
CA CYS A 58 9.16 4.15 -2.99
C CYS A 58 9.35 5.52 -2.31
N ILE A 59 10.50 6.12 -2.59
CA ILE A 59 10.82 7.49 -2.19
C ILE A 59 10.55 8.41 -3.38
N LEU A 60 9.73 9.44 -3.17
CA LEU A 60 9.45 10.42 -4.20
C LEU A 60 10.65 11.35 -4.39
N LYS A 61 11.17 11.42 -5.62
CA LYS A 61 12.30 12.28 -5.99
C LYS A 61 11.85 13.55 -6.68
N LYS A 62 10.96 13.42 -7.66
CA LYS A 62 10.51 14.55 -8.48
C LYS A 62 9.06 14.44 -8.86
N ILE A 63 8.45 15.57 -9.16
CA ILE A 63 7.16 15.67 -9.83
C ILE A 63 7.39 16.32 -11.19
N LEU A 64 6.77 15.77 -12.23
CA LEU A 64 6.68 16.41 -13.54
C LEU A 64 5.24 16.86 -13.75
N VAL A 65 5.05 18.12 -14.11
CA VAL A 65 3.74 18.70 -14.42
C VAL A 65 3.81 19.35 -15.79
N TYR A 66 2.87 19.03 -16.68
CA TYR A 66 2.76 19.73 -17.97
C TYR A 66 1.83 20.93 -17.85
N TYR A 67 2.39 22.13 -17.96
CA TYR A 67 1.61 23.37 -18.04
C TYR A 67 1.19 23.64 -19.47
N GLY A 68 -0.11 23.79 -19.70
CA GLY A 68 -0.64 24.04 -21.04
C GLY A 68 -0.69 25.52 -21.41
N ALA A 69 -0.92 26.39 -20.43
CA ALA A 69 -0.99 27.84 -20.62
C ALA A 69 -0.68 28.60 -19.32
N GLY A 70 -0.49 29.92 -19.45
CA GLY A 70 -0.18 30.82 -18.33
C GLY A 70 1.30 30.88 -17.96
N THR A 71 1.70 31.97 -17.30
CA THR A 71 3.06 32.18 -16.78
C THR A 71 2.96 32.86 -15.41
N GLY A 72 3.92 32.65 -14.53
CA GLY A 72 3.94 33.27 -13.20
C GLY A 72 4.42 32.31 -12.14
N THR A 73 3.93 32.47 -10.90
CA THR A 73 4.21 31.56 -9.80
C THR A 73 2.98 30.69 -9.54
N ASP A 74 3.19 29.38 -9.51
CA ASP A 74 2.22 28.39 -9.07
C ASP A 74 2.63 27.79 -7.71
N GLU A 75 1.68 27.20 -6.99
CA GLU A 75 1.91 26.47 -5.73
C GLU A 75 1.40 25.04 -5.88
N ILE A 76 2.33 24.09 -5.96
CA ILE A 76 2.03 22.67 -6.00
C ILE A 76 1.93 22.12 -4.58
N ARG A 77 0.87 21.37 -4.30
CA ARG A 77 0.68 20.64 -3.05
C ARG A 77 0.74 19.14 -3.30
N ILE A 78 1.45 18.46 -2.42
CA ILE A 78 1.54 17.00 -2.37
C ILE A 78 0.86 16.56 -1.08
N THR A 79 -0.10 15.66 -1.18
CA THR A 79 -0.85 15.14 -0.04
C THR A 79 -0.85 13.62 -0.06
N GLY A 80 -1.07 13.01 1.10
CA GLY A 80 -1.11 11.57 1.28
C GLY A 80 -2.29 10.90 0.58
N ASP A 81 -2.72 9.76 1.09
CA ASP A 81 -3.82 9.02 0.48
C ASP A 81 -5.11 9.86 0.48
N ALA A 82 -5.88 9.69 -0.59
CA ALA A 82 -7.08 10.46 -0.88
C ALA A 82 -8.24 10.12 0.07
N SER A 83 -9.23 11.02 0.21
CA SER A 83 -10.45 10.72 0.95
C SER A 83 -11.24 9.57 0.29
N GLU A 84 -12.10 8.92 1.09
CA GLU A 84 -12.91 7.74 0.84
C GLU A 84 -12.98 7.35 -0.64
N GLY A 85 -11.97 6.61 -1.08
CA GLY A 85 -12.06 5.82 -2.30
C GLY A 85 -12.19 6.58 -3.60
N THR A 86 -11.48 7.70 -3.81
CA THR A 86 -11.01 8.29 -5.10
C THR A 86 -11.11 9.81 -5.13
N ILE A 87 -11.61 10.47 -4.09
CA ILE A 87 -11.75 11.94 -4.11
C ILE A 87 -10.47 12.56 -3.53
N PRO A 88 -9.76 13.43 -4.27
CA PRO A 88 -8.57 14.08 -3.73
C PRO A 88 -8.94 15.08 -2.62
N PRO A 89 -8.12 15.22 -1.57
CA PRO A 89 -8.32 16.27 -0.59
C PRO A 89 -8.17 17.64 -1.27
N SER A 90 -8.94 18.66 -0.88
CA SER A 90 -8.92 19.95 -1.58
C SER A 90 -7.78 20.90 -1.12
N GLN A 91 -7.77 22.18 -1.51
CA GLN A 91 -6.87 23.21 -0.96
C GLN A 91 -7.07 23.42 0.54
N PHE A 92 -8.17 22.89 1.08
CA PHE A 92 -8.38 22.69 2.51
C PHE A 92 -7.69 21.44 3.04
N CYS A 93 -6.72 20.85 2.33
CA CYS A 93 -5.97 19.72 2.85
C CYS A 93 -5.33 20.11 4.16
N PHE A 94 -5.70 19.41 5.23
CA PHE A 94 -5.21 19.78 6.53
C PHE A 94 -3.70 19.47 6.66
N PRO A 95 -3.01 20.21 7.53
CA PRO A 95 -1.58 20.02 7.76
C PRO A 95 -1.13 18.60 8.09
N TYR A 96 -2.02 17.73 8.60
CA TYR A 96 -1.70 16.34 8.92
C TYR A 96 -1.71 15.38 7.72
N ASN A 97 -2.36 15.73 6.61
CA ASN A 97 -2.35 14.94 5.37
C ASN A 97 -1.47 15.57 4.28
N THR A 98 -0.95 16.77 4.53
CA THR A 98 -0.05 17.47 3.60
C THR A 98 1.36 16.93 3.74
N LEU A 99 2.02 16.59 2.62
CA LEU A 99 3.38 16.06 2.59
C LEU A 99 4.41 17.12 2.20
N ALA A 100 4.06 17.99 1.24
CA ALA A 100 4.84 19.16 0.86
C ALA A 100 3.99 20.23 0.16
N VAL A 101 4.48 21.47 0.19
CA VAL A 101 3.96 22.63 -0.55
C VAL A 101 5.14 23.32 -1.22
N LEU A 102 5.03 23.56 -2.53
CA LEU A 102 6.16 23.89 -3.40
C LEU A 102 5.83 25.06 -4.34
N PRO A 103 6.52 26.20 -4.24
CA PRO A 103 6.38 27.27 -5.23
C PRO A 103 7.10 26.89 -6.53
N VAL A 104 6.45 27.09 -7.66
CA VAL A 104 6.98 26.77 -9.00
C VAL A 104 6.90 28.00 -9.89
N ALA A 105 8.05 28.42 -10.44
CA ALA A 105 8.10 29.50 -11.42
C ALA A 105 7.78 28.95 -12.82
N VAL A 106 6.58 29.23 -13.33
CA VAL A 106 6.10 28.78 -14.64
C VAL A 106 6.44 29.81 -15.70
N VAL A 107 7.35 29.45 -16.61
CA VAL A 107 7.91 30.34 -17.65
C VAL A 107 7.26 30.19 -19.02
N GLY A 108 6.36 29.21 -19.19
CA GLY A 108 5.64 28.96 -20.43
C GLY A 108 5.07 27.54 -20.48
N THR A 109 4.52 27.17 -21.64
CA THR A 109 3.95 25.84 -21.90
C THR A 109 5.03 24.76 -21.94
N GLY A 110 4.77 23.62 -21.32
CA GLY A 110 5.64 22.44 -21.36
C GLY A 110 5.72 21.68 -20.03
N TRP A 111 6.54 20.62 -20.05
CA TRP A 111 6.89 19.87 -18.84
C TRP A 111 7.79 20.70 -17.93
N MET A 112 7.38 20.82 -16.67
CA MET A 112 8.17 21.38 -15.59
C MET A 112 8.54 20.27 -14.63
N GLU A 113 9.83 20.18 -14.31
CA GLU A 113 10.37 19.23 -13.36
C GLU A 113 10.59 19.93 -12.01
N ILE A 114 10.03 19.35 -10.95
CA ILE A 114 10.06 19.89 -9.60
C ILE A 114 10.75 18.87 -8.72
N ASP A 115 11.93 19.22 -8.18
CA ASP A 115 12.67 18.37 -7.25
C ASP A 115 12.03 18.44 -5.86
N VAL A 116 11.72 17.27 -5.29
CA VAL A 116 11.11 17.13 -3.97
C VAL A 116 11.91 16.22 -3.06
N SER A 117 13.11 15.83 -3.49
CA SER A 117 13.96 14.86 -2.77
C SER A 117 14.29 15.31 -1.35
N ALA A 118 14.39 16.63 -1.12
CA ALA A 118 14.67 17.21 0.18
C ALA A 118 13.54 17.01 1.21
N HIS A 119 12.32 16.68 0.76
CA HIS A 119 11.17 16.45 1.64
C HIS A 119 11.09 15.02 2.18
N GLY A 120 11.89 14.08 1.68
CA GLY A 120 11.94 12.70 2.18
C GLY A 120 10.59 11.98 2.15
N ILE A 121 9.77 12.23 1.12
CA ILE A 121 8.41 11.68 1.03
C ILE A 121 8.50 10.18 0.68
N ILE A 122 8.08 9.34 1.62
CA ILE A 122 7.98 7.89 1.47
C ILE A 122 6.53 7.51 1.19
N ILE A 123 6.31 6.82 0.08
CA ILE A 123 5.01 6.30 -0.34
C ILE A 123 5.02 4.81 -0.08
N GLY A 124 4.17 4.32 0.81
CA GLY A 124 4.00 2.89 1.10
C GLY A 124 3.36 2.17 -0.09
N GLY A 125 3.59 0.88 -0.24
CA GLY A 125 3.22 0.18 -1.48
C GLY A 125 1.73 0.15 -1.83
N TYR A 126 0.85 0.32 -0.84
CA TYR A 126 -0.59 0.47 -1.04
C TYR A 126 -1.06 1.93 -1.12
N ASP A 127 -0.18 2.85 -0.79
CA ASP A 127 -0.51 4.27 -0.67
C ASP A 127 -0.73 4.86 -2.06
N ARG A 128 -1.69 5.77 -2.13
CA ARG A 128 -1.82 6.70 -3.23
C ARG A 128 -1.32 8.06 -2.77
N ILE A 129 -0.95 8.89 -3.74
CA ILE A 129 -0.54 10.26 -3.51
C ILE A 129 -1.33 11.18 -4.41
N VAL A 130 -1.66 12.35 -3.89
CA VAL A 130 -2.36 13.37 -4.69
C VAL A 130 -1.43 14.55 -4.92
N VAL A 131 -1.33 14.95 -6.18
CA VAL A 131 -0.66 16.18 -6.60
C VAL A 131 -1.74 17.15 -7.05
N GLN A 132 -1.68 18.39 -6.57
CA GLN A 132 -2.69 19.39 -6.89
C GLN A 132 -2.19 20.82 -6.83
N HIS A 133 -2.94 21.73 -7.42
CA HIS A 133 -2.67 23.17 -7.36
C HIS A 133 -3.96 23.99 -7.44
N LEU A 134 -3.84 25.30 -7.18
CA LEU A 134 -4.96 26.25 -7.25
C LEU A 134 -4.88 27.09 -8.53
N MET A 135 -5.91 27.01 -9.36
CA MET A 135 -6.03 27.83 -10.56
C MET A 135 -6.32 29.29 -10.22
N ARG A 136 -5.66 30.21 -10.93
CA ARG A 136 -5.87 31.66 -10.84
C ARG A 136 -6.13 32.25 -12.21
N THR A 137 -6.96 33.28 -12.26
CA THR A 137 -7.22 34.03 -13.48
C THR A 137 -5.91 34.57 -14.07
N GLY A 138 -5.59 34.16 -15.31
CA GLY A 138 -4.33 34.54 -15.98
C GLY A 138 -3.07 33.84 -15.47
N GLY A 139 -3.21 32.92 -14.50
CA GLY A 139 -2.12 32.12 -13.95
C GLY A 139 -1.89 30.81 -14.72
N PRO A 140 -0.87 30.03 -14.30
CA PRO A 140 -0.57 28.72 -14.86
C PRO A 140 -1.73 27.72 -14.71
N VAL A 141 -1.96 26.89 -15.73
CA VAL A 141 -2.94 25.78 -15.72
C VAL A 141 -2.34 24.53 -16.36
N TRP A 142 -2.75 23.35 -15.89
CA TRP A 142 -2.26 22.07 -16.39
C TRP A 142 -2.93 21.69 -17.71
N SER A 143 -2.20 20.92 -18.53
CA SER A 143 -2.79 20.26 -19.69
C SER A 143 -3.32 18.88 -19.31
N GLN A 144 -4.32 18.42 -20.05
CA GLN A 144 -4.76 17.03 -20.03
C GLN A 144 -4.07 16.25 -21.13
N ASP A 145 -4.11 14.93 -21.04
CA ASP A 145 -3.72 14.05 -22.13
C ASP A 145 -4.73 14.12 -23.30
N ASN A 146 -4.28 13.73 -24.48
CA ASN A 146 -5.10 13.80 -25.70
C ASN A 146 -6.04 12.59 -25.89
N ASN A 147 -6.35 11.87 -24.82
CA ASN A 147 -7.22 10.70 -24.81
C ASN A 147 -8.30 10.86 -23.73
N SER A 148 -9.33 10.01 -23.80
CA SER A 148 -10.27 9.90 -22.69
C SER A 148 -9.60 9.19 -21.52
N GLN A 149 -9.91 9.64 -20.30
CA GLN A 149 -9.54 8.91 -19.09
C GLN A 149 -10.25 7.55 -19.02
N THR A 150 -9.58 6.55 -18.47
CA THR A 150 -10.13 5.18 -18.29
C THR A 150 -10.55 4.91 -16.84
N ASP A 151 -9.73 5.35 -15.89
CA ASP A 151 -10.03 5.41 -14.46
C ASP A 151 -10.24 6.86 -14.03
N ILE A 152 -10.93 7.09 -12.91
CA ILE A 152 -11.13 8.45 -12.39
C ILE A 152 -9.96 8.78 -11.47
N THR A 153 -8.92 9.38 -12.05
CA THR A 153 -7.73 9.81 -11.31
C THR A 153 -7.51 11.30 -11.34
N SER A 154 -8.23 12.02 -12.19
CA SER A 154 -8.05 13.44 -12.45
C SER A 154 -9.34 14.22 -12.18
N PHE A 155 -9.25 15.25 -11.33
CA PHE A 155 -10.40 15.94 -10.77
C PHE A 155 -10.24 17.45 -10.86
N LEU A 156 -11.37 18.11 -11.09
CA LEU A 156 -11.57 19.53 -10.86
C LEU A 156 -12.37 19.70 -9.58
N TYR A 157 -11.90 20.53 -8.66
CA TYR A 157 -12.65 20.87 -7.45
C TYR A 157 -13.10 22.34 -7.47
N ASP A 158 -14.38 22.53 -7.22
CA ASP A 158 -15.04 23.81 -7.00
C ASP A 158 -15.22 24.06 -5.49
N PRO A 159 -14.38 24.88 -4.85
CA PRO A 159 -14.50 25.14 -3.42
C PRO A 159 -15.66 26.08 -3.06
N ILE A 160 -16.32 26.69 -4.06
CA ILE A 160 -17.26 27.79 -3.84
C ILE A 160 -18.70 27.28 -3.87
N THR A 161 -19.04 26.40 -4.82
CA THR A 161 -20.42 25.97 -5.01
C THR A 161 -20.86 25.01 -3.90
N PRO A 162 -21.99 25.28 -3.20
CA PRO A 162 -22.57 24.36 -2.23
C PRO A 162 -22.99 23.04 -2.85
N ASN A 163 -22.65 21.93 -2.21
CA ASN A 163 -23.03 20.59 -2.66
C ASN A 163 -24.38 20.15 -2.07
N PRO A 164 -25.44 20.02 -2.90
CA PRO A 164 -26.77 19.68 -2.40
C PRO A 164 -26.88 18.27 -1.82
N ASN A 165 -25.94 17.37 -2.15
CA ASN A 165 -25.93 16.00 -1.63
C ASN A 165 -25.19 15.88 -0.29
N PHE A 166 -24.47 16.92 0.14
CA PHE A 166 -23.65 16.92 1.35
C PHE A 166 -23.95 18.14 2.22
N PHE A 167 -25.19 18.23 2.72
CA PHE A 167 -25.63 19.29 3.65
C PHE A 167 -25.39 20.74 3.17
N ASN A 168 -25.31 20.96 1.85
CA ASN A 168 -24.96 22.26 1.26
C ASN A 168 -23.61 22.84 1.73
N ILE A 169 -22.65 21.99 2.11
CA ILE A 169 -21.28 22.46 2.35
C ILE A 169 -20.65 22.89 1.01
N PRO A 170 -19.90 24.02 0.95
CA PRO A 170 -19.15 24.40 -0.24
C PRO A 170 -18.15 23.31 -0.65
N GLY A 171 -18.15 22.92 -1.93
CA GLY A 171 -17.26 21.88 -2.45
C GLY A 171 -17.91 20.91 -3.43
N ILE A 172 -17.64 21.04 -4.73
CA ILE A 172 -18.11 20.08 -5.75
C ILE A 172 -16.93 19.56 -6.58
N TYR A 173 -16.82 18.23 -6.65
CA TYR A 173 -15.87 17.56 -7.51
C TYR A 173 -16.49 17.27 -8.89
N TYR A 174 -15.72 17.57 -9.92
CA TYR A 174 -16.02 17.22 -11.30
C TYR A 174 -14.90 16.35 -11.83
N ARG A 175 -15.27 15.38 -12.67
CA ARG A 175 -14.28 14.63 -13.43
C ARG A 175 -13.67 15.53 -14.50
N SER A 176 -12.36 15.46 -14.68
CA SER A 176 -11.70 16.04 -15.86
C SER A 176 -12.15 15.32 -17.14
N THR A 177 -11.87 15.90 -18.31
CA THR A 177 -12.19 15.26 -19.59
C THR A 177 -11.15 14.23 -20.04
N GLY A 178 -9.89 14.42 -19.63
CA GLY A 178 -8.77 13.49 -19.77
C GLY A 178 -7.89 13.51 -18.52
N ASP A 179 -6.87 12.66 -18.47
CA ASP A 179 -5.98 12.62 -17.33
C ASP A 179 -5.05 13.83 -17.33
N TYR A 180 -4.92 14.49 -16.18
CA TYR A 180 -3.96 15.57 -16.03
C TYR A 180 -2.55 15.03 -16.23
N MET A 181 -1.75 15.75 -17.01
CA MET A 181 -0.40 15.34 -17.35
C MET A 181 0.56 15.62 -16.19
N VAL A 182 0.50 14.75 -15.20
CA VAL A 182 1.35 14.77 -14.01
C VAL A 182 1.96 13.40 -13.79
N ARG A 183 3.27 13.39 -13.49
CA ARG A 183 4.05 12.18 -13.28
C ARG A 183 4.91 12.30 -12.03
N LEU A 184 5.20 11.17 -11.43
CA LEU A 184 6.15 11.04 -10.33
C LEU A 184 7.43 10.41 -10.84
N VAL A 185 8.57 10.90 -10.38
CA VAL A 185 9.84 10.18 -10.47
C VAL A 185 10.13 9.63 -9.08
N VAL A 186 10.15 8.32 -8.99
CA VAL A 186 10.28 7.60 -7.72
C VAL A 186 11.51 6.72 -7.74
N GLU A 187 12.17 6.62 -6.59
CA GLU A 187 13.19 5.61 -6.32
C GLU A 187 12.51 4.45 -5.58
N ASN A 188 12.37 3.30 -6.24
CA ASN A 188 11.73 2.14 -5.62
C ASN A 188 12.65 1.53 -4.56
N GLU A 189 12.08 1.22 -3.39
CA GLU A 189 12.79 0.53 -2.31
C GLU A 189 12.94 -0.97 -2.62
N TYR A 190 11.97 -1.53 -3.36
CA TYR A 190 11.90 -2.94 -3.70
C TYR A 190 11.70 -3.16 -5.19
N GLU A 191 12.43 -4.11 -5.78
CA GLU A 191 12.19 -4.56 -7.15
C GLU A 191 10.91 -5.41 -7.22
N PHE A 192 10.72 -6.29 -6.24
CA PHE A 192 9.54 -7.15 -6.06
C PHE A 192 9.06 -7.12 -4.61
N ARG A 193 7.79 -7.44 -4.38
CA ARG A 193 7.27 -7.59 -3.02
C ARG A 193 8.00 -8.72 -2.28
N PRO A 194 8.57 -8.47 -1.08
CA PRO A 194 9.12 -9.53 -0.25
C PRO A 194 8.08 -10.60 0.11
N ALA A 195 8.53 -11.78 0.51
CA ALA A 195 7.62 -12.78 1.09
C ALA A 195 7.00 -12.20 2.38
N PRO A 196 5.69 -12.42 2.63
CA PRO A 196 5.05 -12.07 3.90
C PRO A 196 5.84 -12.61 5.10
N VAL A 197 5.96 -11.79 6.13
CA VAL A 197 6.55 -12.17 7.42
C VAL A 197 5.50 -12.29 8.53
N ILE A 198 4.22 -12.08 8.19
CA ILE A 198 3.06 -12.36 9.03
C ILE A 198 2.04 -13.08 8.15
N THR A 199 1.58 -14.24 8.59
CA THR A 199 0.82 -15.19 7.76
C THR A 199 -0.61 -15.34 8.27
N ASP A 200 -1.61 -15.22 7.38
CA ASP A 200 -2.99 -15.61 7.71
C ASP A 200 -3.10 -17.13 7.82
N VAL A 201 -3.32 -17.62 9.03
CA VAL A 201 -3.45 -19.04 9.37
C VAL A 201 -4.88 -19.44 9.76
N SER A 202 -5.88 -18.55 9.63
CA SER A 202 -7.27 -18.81 10.07
C SER A 202 -7.80 -20.18 9.67
N LYS A 203 -7.70 -20.51 8.37
CA LYS A 203 -8.21 -21.77 7.84
C LYS A 203 -7.37 -22.96 8.31
N ALA A 204 -6.05 -22.81 8.36
CA ALA A 204 -5.14 -23.87 8.79
C ALA A 204 -5.35 -24.22 10.26
N MET A 205 -5.67 -23.22 11.08
CA MET A 205 -5.96 -23.36 12.50
C MET A 205 -7.42 -23.68 12.80
N GLY A 206 -8.31 -23.83 11.80
CA GLY A 206 -9.69 -24.27 12.05
C GLY A 206 -10.69 -23.16 12.44
N LEU A 207 -10.32 -21.88 12.32
CA LEU A 207 -11.22 -20.74 12.49
C LEU A 207 -12.11 -20.53 11.25
N ILE A 208 -13.00 -21.48 11.02
CA ILE A 208 -13.91 -21.55 9.88
C ILE A 208 -15.33 -21.93 10.32
N ASN A 209 -16.30 -21.58 9.48
CA ASN A 209 -17.65 -22.10 9.60
C ASN A 209 -17.68 -23.63 9.37
N THR A 210 -18.75 -24.28 9.81
CA THR A 210 -18.92 -25.75 9.64
C THR A 210 -18.93 -26.21 8.18
N ASP A 211 -19.23 -25.30 7.24
CA ASP A 211 -19.18 -25.57 5.79
C ASP A 211 -17.79 -25.32 5.17
N GLY A 212 -16.80 -24.92 5.97
CA GLY A 212 -15.44 -24.61 5.55
C GLY A 212 -15.22 -23.18 5.06
N SER A 213 -16.24 -22.32 5.08
CA SER A 213 -16.12 -20.90 4.71
C SER A 213 -15.50 -20.06 5.84
N ALA A 214 -14.93 -18.90 5.47
CA ALA A 214 -14.36 -17.96 6.44
C ALA A 214 -15.45 -17.25 7.26
N ILE A 215 -15.13 -16.90 8.51
CA ILE A 215 -16.07 -16.33 9.48
C ILE A 215 -16.20 -14.81 9.27
N ALA A 216 -17.43 -14.29 9.30
CA ALA A 216 -17.70 -12.85 9.26
C ALA A 216 -18.09 -12.36 10.66
N ALA A 217 -17.30 -11.48 11.25
CA ALA A 217 -17.60 -10.84 12.52
C ALA A 217 -16.80 -9.55 12.63
N ASP A 218 -17.34 -8.56 13.32
CA ASP A 218 -16.65 -7.28 13.56
C ASP A 218 -15.80 -7.27 14.84
N HIS A 219 -15.96 -8.30 15.68
CA HIS A 219 -15.39 -8.41 17.03
C HIS A 219 -14.92 -9.84 17.31
N ALA A 220 -13.90 -9.96 18.16
CA ALA A 220 -13.45 -11.23 18.72
C ALA A 220 -12.92 -11.01 20.15
N SER A 221 -13.12 -11.99 21.03
CA SER A 221 -12.56 -11.97 22.38
C SER A 221 -11.63 -13.16 22.58
N ILE A 222 -10.56 -12.94 23.32
CA ILE A 222 -9.55 -13.93 23.67
C ILE A 222 -9.64 -14.18 25.18
N VAL A 223 -9.73 -15.45 25.59
CA VAL A 223 -9.88 -15.85 27.00
C VAL A 223 -9.56 -17.35 27.14
N ASP A 224 -8.94 -17.76 28.24
CA ASP A 224 -8.80 -19.17 28.65
C ASP A 224 -10.01 -19.55 29.52
N TRP A 225 -11.12 -19.99 28.91
CA TRP A 225 -12.39 -20.19 29.64
C TRP A 225 -12.50 -21.55 30.33
N ASP A 226 -11.64 -22.51 29.97
CA ASP A 226 -11.61 -23.85 30.57
C ASP A 226 -10.38 -24.11 31.44
N ASN A 227 -9.53 -23.09 31.60
CA ASN A 227 -8.39 -23.05 32.52
C ASN A 227 -7.35 -24.15 32.20
N ASP A 228 -7.21 -24.49 30.92
CA ASP A 228 -6.18 -25.42 30.44
C ASP A 228 -4.82 -24.71 30.22
N GLY A 229 -4.84 -23.38 30.32
CA GLY A 229 -3.71 -22.48 30.18
C GLY A 229 -3.71 -21.77 28.83
N TYR A 230 -4.23 -22.35 27.76
CA TYR A 230 -4.19 -21.75 26.44
C TYR A 230 -5.37 -20.82 26.24
N ASP A 231 -5.11 -19.67 25.62
CA ASP A 231 -6.19 -18.75 25.31
C ASP A 231 -7.04 -19.31 24.18
N ASP A 232 -8.34 -19.42 24.45
CA ASP A 232 -9.39 -19.73 23.50
C ASP A 232 -9.93 -18.46 22.84
N VAL A 233 -10.76 -18.64 21.80
CA VAL A 233 -11.32 -17.51 21.05
C VAL A 233 -12.82 -17.59 20.86
N CYS A 234 -13.48 -16.45 21.02
CA CYS A 234 -14.87 -16.23 20.62
C CYS A 234 -14.94 -15.24 19.47
N ILE A 235 -15.68 -15.57 18.42
CA ILE A 235 -15.84 -14.75 17.21
C ILE A 235 -17.34 -14.61 16.92
N GLY A 236 -17.92 -13.47 17.25
CA GLY A 236 -19.38 -13.31 17.30
C GLY A 236 -19.99 -14.25 18.34
N SER A 237 -20.83 -15.20 17.91
CA SER A 237 -21.39 -16.24 18.80
C SER A 237 -20.79 -17.63 18.54
N LEU A 238 -19.57 -17.68 18.01
CA LEU A 238 -18.83 -18.91 17.74
C LEU A 238 -17.67 -19.05 18.72
N PHE A 239 -17.62 -20.16 19.44
CA PHE A 239 -16.62 -20.44 20.46
C PHE A 239 -15.66 -21.51 19.95
N PHE A 240 -14.36 -21.28 20.09
CA PHE A 240 -13.32 -22.21 19.67
C PHE A 240 -12.29 -22.45 20.76
N HIS A 241 -12.21 -23.70 21.20
CA HIS A 241 -11.20 -24.15 22.14
C HIS A 241 -9.83 -24.26 21.46
N ASN A 242 -8.79 -23.71 22.08
CA ASN A 242 -7.42 -23.82 21.61
C ASN A 242 -6.81 -25.14 22.08
N GLU A 243 -6.64 -26.10 21.18
CA GLU A 243 -5.92 -27.32 21.51
C GLU A 243 -4.42 -27.03 21.54
N GLN A 244 -3.89 -26.41 22.60
CA GLN A 244 -2.45 -26.24 22.86
C GLN A 244 -1.63 -25.60 21.72
N GLY A 245 -2.19 -24.58 21.05
CA GLY A 245 -1.58 -23.92 19.90
C GLY A 245 -1.63 -24.75 18.61
N GLU A 246 -2.21 -25.95 18.64
CA GLU A 246 -2.24 -26.84 17.49
C GLU A 246 -3.24 -26.38 16.43
N ARG A 247 -4.43 -26.02 16.90
CA ARG A 247 -5.60 -25.62 16.16
C ARG A 247 -6.68 -25.17 17.14
N PHE A 248 -7.64 -24.44 16.61
CA PHE A 248 -8.88 -24.07 17.25
C PHE A 248 -9.99 -25.07 16.85
N VAL A 249 -10.67 -25.63 17.84
CA VAL A 249 -11.79 -26.55 17.66
C VAL A 249 -13.07 -25.89 18.11
N ARG A 250 -14.04 -25.80 17.20
CA ARG A 250 -15.34 -25.23 17.52
C ARG A 250 -16.05 -26.04 18.60
N VAL A 251 -16.47 -25.36 19.67
CA VAL A 251 -17.28 -25.89 20.76
C VAL A 251 -18.66 -25.25 20.77
N SER A 252 -19.61 -25.88 21.45
CA SER A 252 -20.99 -25.39 21.56
C SER A 252 -21.26 -24.99 23.00
N LEU A 253 -21.34 -23.68 23.26
CA LEU A 253 -21.73 -23.10 24.55
C LEU A 253 -23.18 -22.58 24.50
N PRO A 254 -23.88 -22.48 25.65
CA PRO A 254 -25.31 -22.13 25.67
C PRO A 254 -25.58 -20.65 25.40
N MET A 255 -24.58 -19.79 25.61
CA MET A 255 -24.64 -18.37 25.29
C MET A 255 -24.77 -18.13 23.79
N GLN A 256 -25.60 -17.16 23.43
CA GLN A 256 -25.93 -16.78 22.05
C GLN A 256 -26.16 -15.28 21.98
N GLY A 257 -25.78 -14.66 20.86
CA GLY A 257 -25.97 -13.23 20.60
C GLY A 257 -24.67 -12.45 20.81
N GLY A 258 -24.47 -11.43 19.96
CA GLY A 258 -23.51 -10.33 20.10
C GLY A 258 -22.03 -10.63 20.39
N PRO A 259 -21.24 -9.56 20.61
CA PRO A 259 -19.87 -9.63 21.16
C PRO A 259 -19.86 -10.13 22.60
N THR A 260 -18.71 -10.67 23.05
CA THR A 260 -18.50 -11.19 24.41
C THR A 260 -17.34 -10.49 25.14
N SER A 261 -17.44 -10.38 26.46
CA SER A 261 -16.40 -9.88 27.37
C SER A 261 -16.34 -10.80 28.59
N TRP A 262 -15.13 -11.13 29.06
CA TRP A 262 -14.90 -12.23 29.99
C TRP A 262 -14.02 -11.81 31.18
N ALA A 263 -14.37 -12.28 32.37
CA ALA A 263 -13.61 -12.13 33.61
C ALA A 263 -14.10 -13.14 34.67
N ASP A 264 -13.27 -13.47 35.67
CA ASP A 264 -13.68 -14.24 36.86
C ASP A 264 -14.47 -13.34 37.83
N ALA A 265 -15.76 -13.11 37.54
CA ALA A 265 -16.55 -12.05 38.16
C ALA A 265 -17.08 -12.40 39.56
N ASP A 266 -17.10 -13.68 39.94
CA ASP A 266 -17.36 -14.13 41.32
C ASP A 266 -16.14 -14.71 42.05
N ASN A 267 -14.96 -14.57 41.45
CA ASN A 267 -13.67 -14.94 42.02
C ASN A 267 -13.58 -16.44 42.38
N ASP A 268 -14.28 -17.30 41.64
CA ASP A 268 -14.26 -18.75 41.83
C ASP A 268 -13.13 -19.45 41.04
N GLY A 269 -12.52 -18.73 40.09
CA GLY A 269 -11.37 -19.16 39.30
C GLY A 269 -11.72 -19.59 37.88
N ASP A 270 -13.00 -19.54 37.51
CA ASP A 270 -13.51 -19.83 36.18
C ASP A 270 -13.98 -18.52 35.51
N MET A 271 -13.71 -18.36 34.20
CA MET A 271 -14.04 -17.11 33.50
C MET A 271 -15.53 -17.04 33.17
N ASP A 272 -16.23 -16.05 33.71
CA ASP A 272 -17.61 -15.72 33.38
C ASP A 272 -17.72 -14.93 32.07
N CYS A 273 -18.90 -14.95 31.45
CA CYS A 273 -19.12 -14.27 30.17
C CYS A 273 -20.25 -13.24 30.23
N PHE A 274 -19.91 -12.00 29.92
CA PHE A 274 -20.85 -10.95 29.57
C PHE A 274 -21.11 -10.95 28.06
N VAL A 275 -22.38 -10.95 27.68
CA VAL A 275 -22.82 -11.01 26.29
C VAL A 275 -23.67 -9.78 25.98
N ALA A 276 -23.20 -8.95 25.06
CA ALA A 276 -23.96 -7.79 24.62
C ALA A 276 -25.16 -8.23 23.75
N ALA A 277 -26.35 -7.72 24.04
CA ALA A 277 -27.59 -8.12 23.38
C ALA A 277 -28.14 -7.07 22.40
N GLY A 278 -27.29 -6.12 21.99
CA GLY A 278 -27.64 -5.09 21.01
C GLY A 278 -28.66 -4.12 21.57
N ASN A 279 -29.90 -4.11 21.06
CA ASN A 279 -30.95 -3.19 21.52
C ASN A 279 -31.89 -3.83 22.55
N THR A 280 -31.40 -4.82 23.30
CA THR A 280 -32.14 -5.53 24.34
C THR A 280 -31.23 -5.73 25.55
N ASN A 281 -31.78 -6.20 26.66
CA ASN A 281 -31.01 -6.41 27.88
C ASN A 281 -29.82 -7.34 27.66
N ASP A 282 -28.62 -6.84 27.96
CA ASP A 282 -27.39 -7.64 28.00
C ASP A 282 -27.50 -8.81 28.99
N LYS A 283 -26.62 -9.81 28.83
CA LYS A 283 -26.67 -11.06 29.60
C LYS A 283 -25.36 -11.35 30.31
N LEU A 284 -25.48 -11.93 31.50
CA LEU A 284 -24.34 -12.48 32.25
C LEU A 284 -24.50 -13.99 32.37
N TRP A 285 -23.45 -14.72 32.02
CA TRP A 285 -23.37 -16.17 32.12
C TRP A 285 -22.27 -16.53 33.10
N ARG A 286 -22.65 -17.21 34.19
CA ARG A 286 -21.69 -17.74 35.16
C ARG A 286 -21.10 -19.06 34.66
N ASN A 287 -19.80 -19.23 34.75
CA ASN A 287 -19.10 -20.47 34.43
C ASN A 287 -18.98 -21.32 35.69
N ASP A 288 -19.70 -22.45 35.76
CA ASP A 288 -19.62 -23.39 36.89
C ASP A 288 -18.48 -24.43 36.69
N GLY A 289 -17.53 -24.12 35.81
CA GLY A 289 -16.42 -24.98 35.40
C GLY A 289 -16.83 -26.12 34.46
N ASN A 290 -15.82 -26.81 33.92
CA ASN A 290 -15.98 -27.95 32.99
C ASN A 290 -16.86 -27.63 31.77
N GLY A 291 -16.84 -26.38 31.29
CA GLY A 291 -17.64 -25.91 30.15
C GLY A 291 -19.15 -25.78 30.44
N THR A 292 -19.56 -25.73 31.71
CA THR A 292 -20.96 -25.55 32.11
C THR A 292 -21.24 -24.07 32.38
N PHE A 293 -22.18 -23.48 31.65
CA PHE A 293 -22.57 -22.08 31.83
C PHE A 293 -24.04 -21.93 32.23
N VAL A 294 -24.31 -21.07 33.21
CA VAL A 294 -25.65 -20.78 33.73
C VAL A 294 -26.00 -19.32 33.48
N ASP A 295 -27.18 -19.04 32.92
CA ASP A 295 -27.69 -17.67 32.75
C ASP A 295 -27.94 -17.04 34.12
N ALA A 296 -27.07 -16.11 34.50
CA ALA A 296 -27.10 -15.37 35.77
C ALA A 296 -27.74 -13.98 35.62
N THR A 297 -28.29 -13.64 34.45
CA THR A 297 -28.79 -12.29 34.12
C THR A 297 -29.85 -11.79 35.12
N ALA A 298 -30.81 -12.65 35.48
CA ALA A 298 -31.87 -12.26 36.39
C ALA A 298 -31.38 -12.06 37.84
N THR A 299 -30.42 -12.89 38.27
CA THR A 299 -29.84 -12.81 39.61
C THR A 299 -28.84 -11.69 39.74
N SER A 300 -28.18 -11.30 38.65
CA SER A 300 -27.16 -10.25 38.66
C SER A 300 -27.71 -8.85 38.79
N LYS A 301 -29.00 -8.66 38.48
CA LYS A 301 -29.71 -7.37 38.49
C LYS A 301 -29.17 -6.35 37.47
N ILE A 302 -28.21 -6.73 36.64
CA ILE A 302 -27.74 -5.86 35.55
C ILE A 302 -28.89 -5.67 34.55
N THR A 303 -29.24 -4.40 34.30
CA THR A 303 -30.22 -4.05 33.30
C THR A 303 -29.71 -2.97 32.35
N ASN A 304 -29.50 -3.30 31.08
CA ASN A 304 -29.03 -2.36 30.07
C ASN A 304 -29.75 -2.61 28.74
N ASP A 305 -30.81 -1.84 28.48
CA ASP A 305 -31.57 -1.90 27.22
C ASP A 305 -31.03 -0.86 26.22
N ALA A 306 -29.73 -0.97 25.91
CA ALA A 306 -28.96 -0.03 25.12
C ALA A 306 -27.91 -0.76 24.26
N PRO A 307 -27.50 -0.20 23.11
CA PRO A 307 -26.46 -0.78 22.26
C PRO A 307 -25.08 -0.68 22.92
N THR A 308 -24.76 -1.67 23.74
CA THR A 308 -23.42 -1.84 24.34
C THR A 308 -22.38 -2.01 23.24
N VAL A 309 -21.40 -1.12 23.23
CA VAL A 309 -20.26 -1.16 22.30
C VAL A 309 -19.03 -1.77 22.98
N THR A 310 -18.82 -1.49 24.27
CA THR A 310 -17.70 -2.07 25.04
C THR A 310 -18.18 -2.39 26.45
N ALA A 311 -17.78 -3.56 26.97
CA ALA A 311 -17.98 -3.96 28.36
C ALA A 311 -16.61 -4.28 28.99
N LEU A 312 -16.26 -3.60 30.07
CA LEU A 312 -14.95 -3.68 30.72
C LEU A 312 -15.11 -4.07 32.19
N TRP A 313 -14.45 -5.17 32.58
CA TRP A 313 -14.37 -5.62 33.95
C TRP A 313 -13.14 -5.02 34.64
N PHE A 314 -13.31 -4.50 35.86
CA PHE A 314 -12.23 -3.97 36.70
C PHE A 314 -12.70 -3.81 38.14
N ASP A 315 -11.78 -3.75 39.10
CA ASP A 315 -12.11 -3.48 40.51
C ASP A 315 -12.05 -1.96 40.77
N MET A 316 -13.20 -1.30 40.89
CA MET A 316 -13.30 0.15 40.92
C MET A 316 -13.03 0.74 42.31
N ASP A 317 -13.27 -0.02 43.37
CA ASP A 317 -13.14 0.42 44.76
C ASP A 317 -12.16 -0.41 45.62
N HIS A 318 -11.44 -1.35 44.99
CA HIS A 318 -10.43 -2.25 45.56
C HIS A 318 -10.99 -3.16 46.66
N ASP A 319 -12.23 -3.61 46.50
CA ASP A 319 -12.88 -4.52 47.45
C ASP A 319 -12.70 -6.01 47.09
N GLY A 320 -12.12 -6.29 45.92
CA GLY A 320 -11.82 -7.63 45.43
C GLY A 320 -12.93 -8.27 44.60
N ASP A 321 -14.08 -7.61 44.42
CA ASP A 321 -15.14 -8.00 43.51
C ASP A 321 -15.04 -7.20 42.20
N LEU A 322 -15.13 -7.85 41.05
CA LEU A 322 -15.00 -7.16 39.76
C LEU A 322 -16.29 -6.42 39.39
N ASP A 323 -16.17 -5.12 39.12
CA ASP A 323 -17.21 -4.22 38.64
C ASP A 323 -17.26 -4.17 37.11
N LEU A 324 -18.33 -3.56 36.59
CA LEU A 324 -18.60 -3.54 35.15
C LEU A 324 -18.93 -2.15 34.63
N PHE A 325 -18.06 -1.62 33.76
CA PHE A 325 -18.36 -0.44 32.95
C PHE A 325 -18.92 -0.85 31.58
N LEU A 326 -20.01 -0.21 31.16
CA LEU A 326 -20.63 -0.39 29.85
C LEU A 326 -20.61 0.93 29.06
N GLY A 327 -19.83 0.94 27.98
CA GLY A 327 -19.83 2.01 26.99
C GLY A 327 -20.98 1.80 26.00
N ASN A 328 -21.93 2.74 25.96
CA ASN A 328 -23.15 2.63 25.16
C ASN A 328 -23.11 3.55 23.94
N GLY A 329 -23.45 2.99 22.78
CA GLY A 329 -23.51 3.72 21.52
C GLY A 329 -24.89 4.36 21.26
N ARG A 330 -25.09 4.80 20.02
CA ARG A 330 -26.39 5.28 19.52
C ARG A 330 -27.22 4.21 18.81
N ARG A 331 -28.55 4.39 18.82
CA ARG A 331 -29.50 3.65 17.98
C ARG A 331 -30.14 4.59 16.96
N GLU A 332 -30.15 4.19 15.70
CA GLU A 332 -30.85 4.92 14.63
C GLU A 332 -32.08 4.12 14.15
N VAL A 333 -33.25 4.76 14.17
CA VAL A 333 -34.50 4.17 13.66
C VAL A 333 -35.19 5.19 12.76
N SER A 334 -35.33 4.86 11.47
CA SER A 334 -35.96 5.74 10.47
C SER A 334 -35.37 7.16 10.42
N GLY A 335 -34.05 7.28 10.57
CA GLY A 335 -33.33 8.57 10.58
C GLY A 335 -33.40 9.34 11.90
N GLN A 336 -34.08 8.82 12.93
CA GLN A 336 -34.04 9.37 14.28
C GLN A 336 -32.96 8.68 15.10
N GLU A 337 -32.03 9.46 15.65
CA GLU A 337 -30.95 8.99 16.49
C GLU A 337 -31.34 9.09 17.98
N THR A 338 -31.08 8.04 18.74
CA THR A 338 -31.20 7.99 20.20
C THR A 338 -29.85 7.62 20.78
N TYR A 339 -29.36 8.43 21.72
CA TYR A 339 -28.07 8.23 22.37
C TYR A 339 -28.32 7.74 23.80
N PHE A 340 -27.45 6.86 24.29
CA PHE A 340 -27.62 6.16 25.55
C PHE A 340 -26.47 6.52 26.49
N GLN A 341 -26.79 6.66 27.77
CA GLN A 341 -25.79 6.96 28.80
C GLN A 341 -24.88 5.74 29.00
N ASP A 342 -23.57 5.96 29.10
CA ASP A 342 -22.65 4.96 29.64
C ASP A 342 -23.06 4.55 31.05
N LYS A 343 -22.84 3.29 31.41
CA LYS A 343 -23.27 2.72 32.70
C LYS A 343 -22.09 2.22 33.51
N LEU A 344 -22.19 2.33 34.83
CA LEU A 344 -21.28 1.70 35.77
C LEU A 344 -22.07 0.89 36.81
N TRP A 345 -21.69 -0.37 36.95
CA TRP A 345 -22.31 -1.34 37.84
C TRP A 345 -21.28 -1.81 38.86
N ARG A 346 -21.57 -1.57 40.14
CA ARG A 346 -20.74 -2.09 41.23
C ARG A 346 -21.18 -3.49 41.60
N ASN A 347 -20.27 -4.42 41.74
CA ASN A 347 -20.54 -5.77 42.23
C ASN A 347 -20.57 -5.74 43.77
N ASP A 348 -21.74 -5.97 44.38
CA ASP A 348 -21.87 -6.05 45.84
C ASP A 348 -21.58 -7.49 46.36
N GLY A 349 -20.87 -8.29 45.55
CA GLY A 349 -20.50 -9.69 45.80
C GLY A 349 -21.49 -10.73 45.28
N GLY A 350 -20.97 -11.90 44.90
CA GLY A 350 -21.77 -13.06 44.45
C GLY A 350 -22.54 -12.80 43.14
N LEU A 351 -21.94 -12.04 42.23
CA LEU A 351 -22.52 -11.54 40.97
C LEU A 351 -23.75 -10.66 41.14
N VAL A 352 -23.95 -9.99 42.28
CA VAL A 352 -25.11 -9.11 42.48
C VAL A 352 -24.70 -7.66 42.30
N PHE A 353 -25.19 -7.02 41.24
CA PHE A 353 -24.75 -5.68 40.87
C PHE A 353 -25.75 -4.57 41.26
N ALA A 354 -25.21 -3.40 41.56
CA ALA A 354 -25.94 -2.15 41.77
C ALA A 354 -25.59 -1.14 40.67
N ASP A 355 -26.61 -0.50 40.05
CA ASP A 355 -26.38 0.63 39.14
C ASP A 355 -25.87 1.83 39.95
N VAL A 356 -24.57 2.10 39.83
CA VAL A 356 -23.91 3.23 40.48
C VAL A 356 -23.62 4.38 39.52
N THR A 357 -24.17 4.36 38.30
CA THR A 357 -23.89 5.35 37.24
C THR A 357 -24.06 6.80 37.73
N THR A 358 -25.17 7.11 38.40
CA THR A 358 -25.42 8.45 38.93
C THR A 358 -24.53 8.80 40.13
N PRO A 359 -24.46 7.99 41.21
CA PRO A 359 -23.61 8.33 42.35
C PRO A 359 -22.10 8.31 42.05
N SER A 360 -21.65 7.53 41.07
CA SER A 360 -20.23 7.49 40.68
C SER A 360 -19.82 8.72 39.86
N GLY A 361 -20.76 9.45 39.26
CA GLY A 361 -20.47 10.61 38.43
C GLY A 361 -20.17 10.29 36.96
N ILE A 362 -20.32 9.03 36.54
CA ILE A 362 -20.17 8.63 35.13
C ILE A 362 -21.21 9.35 34.27
N ALA A 363 -20.72 9.96 33.18
CA ALA A 363 -21.51 10.79 32.27
C ALA A 363 -22.31 11.94 32.94
N ALA A 364 -22.04 12.28 34.21
CA ALA A 364 -22.87 13.24 34.97
C ALA A 364 -22.80 14.68 34.43
N GLY A 365 -21.71 15.02 33.73
CA GLY A 365 -21.49 16.33 33.11
C GLY A 365 -21.77 16.38 31.61
N GLU A 366 -22.28 15.31 31.01
CA GLU A 366 -22.57 15.28 29.57
C GLU A 366 -23.84 16.07 29.24
N PRO A 367 -23.85 16.84 28.13
CA PRO A 367 -25.06 17.47 27.65
C PRO A 367 -26.08 16.41 27.21
N SER A 368 -27.36 16.79 27.12
CA SER A 368 -28.36 15.99 26.41
C SER A 368 -28.35 16.35 24.92
N PRO A 369 -28.32 15.37 23.99
CA PRO A 369 -28.20 13.94 24.23
C PRO A 369 -26.78 13.53 24.66
N PHE A 370 -26.67 12.39 25.37
CA PHE A 370 -25.38 11.78 25.75
C PHE A 370 -24.49 11.52 24.53
N TYR A 371 -23.20 11.30 24.74
CA TYR A 371 -22.29 10.99 23.64
C TYR A 371 -22.44 9.56 23.13
N ASP A 372 -21.90 9.31 21.94
CA ASP A 372 -21.97 8.02 21.26
C ASP A 372 -20.65 7.27 21.45
N THR A 373 -20.58 6.39 22.45
CA THR A 373 -19.37 5.63 22.74
C THR A 373 -19.10 4.60 21.65
N TRP A 374 -17.88 4.61 21.10
CA TRP A 374 -17.45 3.66 20.07
C TRP A 374 -16.27 2.77 20.47
N GLY A 375 -15.63 3.08 21.60
CA GLY A 375 -14.63 2.24 22.23
C GLY A 375 -14.30 2.79 23.61
N SER A 376 -13.87 1.91 24.51
CA SER A 376 -13.39 2.31 25.82
C SER A 376 -12.20 1.44 26.20
N SER A 377 -11.29 1.99 26.98
CA SER A 377 -10.14 1.28 27.53
C SER A 377 -9.85 1.76 28.95
N LEU A 378 -9.24 0.89 29.75
CA LEU A 378 -8.89 1.18 31.14
C LEU A 378 -7.41 1.64 31.22
N CYS A 379 -7.12 2.62 32.07
CA CYS A 379 -5.80 3.27 32.26
C CYS A 379 -5.53 3.60 33.74
N ASP A 380 -4.28 3.60 34.22
CA ASP A 380 -3.85 4.20 35.50
C ASP A 380 -2.89 5.28 35.05
N PHE A 381 -3.47 6.30 34.40
CA PHE A 381 -2.72 7.27 33.62
C PHE A 381 -1.89 8.20 34.52
N ASN A 382 -2.19 8.19 35.82
CA ASN A 382 -1.55 9.01 36.84
C ASN A 382 -0.66 8.17 37.79
N ASP A 383 -0.53 6.86 37.55
CA ASP A 383 0.24 5.89 38.34
C ASP A 383 -0.05 6.00 39.84
N ASP A 384 -1.32 6.18 40.19
CA ASP A 384 -1.77 6.33 41.57
C ASP A 384 -2.31 5.02 42.18
N GLY A 385 -2.30 3.96 41.39
CA GLY A 385 -2.67 2.60 41.72
C GLY A 385 -4.15 2.29 41.51
N TRP A 386 -4.96 3.21 40.99
CA TRP A 386 -6.40 3.04 40.80
C TRP A 386 -6.76 3.08 39.32
N THR A 387 -7.56 2.12 38.87
CA THR A 387 -8.00 2.07 37.47
C THR A 387 -8.96 3.22 37.15
N ASP A 388 -8.59 3.98 36.12
CA ASP A 388 -9.32 5.04 35.44
C ASP A 388 -9.96 4.52 34.13
N ILE A 389 -10.90 5.29 33.56
CA ILE A 389 -11.65 4.89 32.37
C ILE A 389 -11.48 5.93 31.26
N PHE A 390 -11.06 5.49 30.07
CA PHE A 390 -11.07 6.28 28.86
C PHE A 390 -12.19 5.84 27.91
N VAL A 391 -12.84 6.81 27.27
CA VAL A 391 -13.94 6.59 26.32
C VAL A 391 -13.68 7.36 25.04
N ALA A 392 -13.52 6.62 23.94
CA ALA A 392 -13.50 7.15 22.58
C ALA A 392 -14.95 7.41 22.12
N THR A 393 -15.23 8.66 21.75
CA THR A 393 -16.57 9.12 21.42
C THR A 393 -16.72 9.45 19.94
N TYR A 394 -17.90 9.19 19.40
CA TYR A 394 -18.23 9.42 18.00
C TYR A 394 -19.09 10.68 17.82
N ARG A 395 -19.40 11.02 16.56
CA ARG A 395 -20.17 12.23 16.17
C ARG A 395 -19.58 13.57 16.63
N LEU A 396 -18.29 13.79 16.39
CA LEU A 396 -17.59 15.06 16.67
C LEU A 396 -17.58 15.41 18.17
N ALA A 397 -17.83 14.43 19.03
CA ALA A 397 -17.84 14.61 20.48
C ALA A 397 -16.41 14.55 21.06
N PRO A 398 -16.17 15.23 22.19
CA PRO A 398 -14.93 15.10 22.94
C PRO A 398 -14.79 13.70 23.55
N ASP A 399 -13.62 13.10 23.39
CA ASP A 399 -13.23 11.90 24.13
C ASP A 399 -13.21 12.18 25.65
N ARG A 400 -13.49 11.16 26.45
CA ARG A 400 -13.61 11.28 27.91
C ARG A 400 -12.52 10.50 28.63
N LEU A 401 -12.01 11.09 29.70
CA LEU A 401 -11.09 10.45 30.62
C LEU A 401 -11.63 10.67 32.03
N TYR A 402 -12.07 9.59 32.67
CA TYR A 402 -12.64 9.58 34.01
C TYR A 402 -11.60 9.09 35.00
N ARG A 403 -11.09 10.01 35.83
CA ARG A 403 -10.17 9.68 36.91
C ARG A 403 -10.91 9.12 38.12
N ASN A 404 -10.49 7.98 38.62
CA ASN A 404 -11.00 7.38 39.84
C ASN A 404 -10.60 8.23 41.06
N ASN A 405 -11.57 8.60 41.91
CA ASN A 405 -11.36 9.40 43.11
C ASN A 405 -11.10 8.54 44.37
N LYS A 406 -10.95 7.21 44.23
CA LYS A 406 -10.60 6.27 45.31
C LYS A 406 -11.69 6.11 46.37
N ASN A 407 -12.93 6.37 45.98
CA ASN A 407 -14.09 6.36 46.87
C ASN A 407 -15.38 5.95 46.15
N GLY A 408 -15.25 5.21 45.03
CA GLY A 408 -16.36 4.78 44.17
C GLY A 408 -16.93 5.89 43.28
N THR A 409 -16.25 7.03 43.16
CA THR A 409 -16.64 8.14 42.26
C THR A 409 -15.53 8.48 41.27
N PHE A 410 -15.90 9.11 40.17
CA PHE A 410 -15.01 9.50 39.08
C PHE A 410 -15.12 11.00 38.77
N THR A 411 -14.01 11.59 38.34
CA THR A 411 -13.94 12.95 37.84
C THR A 411 -13.57 12.95 36.36
N GLU A 412 -14.36 13.59 35.51
CA GLU A 412 -14.02 13.79 34.09
C GLU A 412 -12.90 14.85 33.96
N VAL A 413 -11.76 14.47 33.37
CA VAL A 413 -10.53 15.29 33.33
C VAL A 413 -9.93 15.47 31.93
N SER A 414 -10.59 15.02 30.86
CA SER A 414 -10.07 15.03 29.47
C SER A 414 -9.51 16.39 29.05
N ARG A 415 -10.21 17.49 29.37
CA ARG A 415 -9.77 18.85 29.03
C ARG A 415 -8.54 19.27 29.83
N GLN A 416 -8.47 18.88 31.11
CA GLN A 416 -7.37 19.23 32.00
C GLN A 416 -6.10 18.48 31.59
N THR A 417 -6.22 17.21 31.22
CA THR A 417 -5.10 16.37 30.83
C THR A 417 -4.71 16.56 29.37
N GLY A 418 -5.60 17.07 28.51
CA GLY A 418 -5.33 17.26 27.07
C GLY A 418 -5.77 16.08 26.20
N VAL A 419 -6.43 15.08 26.78
CA VAL A 419 -6.95 13.88 26.10
C VAL A 419 -8.24 14.15 25.32
N ILE A 420 -8.91 15.29 25.56
CA ILE A 420 -10.17 15.69 24.91
C ILE A 420 -10.13 15.69 23.37
N GLY A 421 -8.94 15.72 22.77
CA GLY A 421 -8.71 15.77 21.33
C GLY A 421 -8.00 17.05 20.89
N MET A 422 -7.87 17.25 19.58
CA MET A 422 -7.32 18.46 18.98
C MET A 422 -8.41 19.53 18.82
N PRO A 423 -8.13 20.80 19.19
CA PRO A 423 -9.06 21.90 18.90
C PRO A 423 -9.39 21.99 17.41
N THR A 424 -10.68 22.14 17.11
CA THR A 424 -11.16 22.36 15.74
C THR A 424 -11.67 23.79 15.58
N THR A 425 -12.16 24.15 14.39
CA THR A 425 -12.72 25.49 14.16
C THR A 425 -14.03 25.73 14.91
N GLN A 426 -14.69 24.66 15.36
CA GLN A 426 -15.86 24.71 16.22
C GLN A 426 -15.42 24.31 17.64
N PRO A 427 -15.61 25.17 18.67
CA PRO A 427 -15.02 24.98 20.01
C PRO A 427 -15.33 23.65 20.71
N ASP A 428 -16.41 22.97 20.31
CA ASP A 428 -16.89 21.72 20.93
C ASP A 428 -16.92 20.54 19.95
N TYR A 429 -16.34 20.70 18.75
CA TYR A 429 -16.19 19.59 17.81
C TYR A 429 -14.79 19.02 17.89
N PHE A 430 -14.71 17.69 17.91
CA PHE A 430 -13.48 16.91 18.00
C PHE A 430 -13.51 15.76 16.98
N GLY A 431 -12.81 14.66 17.29
CA GLY A 431 -12.71 13.50 16.43
C GLY A 431 -13.98 12.65 16.33
N HIS A 432 -13.78 11.53 15.67
CA HIS A 432 -14.72 10.43 15.55
C HIS A 432 -14.02 9.20 16.13
N GLY A 433 -13.83 9.18 17.45
CA GLY A 433 -13.08 8.14 18.14
C GLY A 433 -13.72 6.79 17.91
N MET A 434 -12.96 5.82 17.41
CA MET A 434 -13.44 4.48 17.06
C MET A 434 -12.82 3.36 17.90
N GLY A 435 -11.84 3.69 18.74
CA GLY A 435 -11.13 2.75 19.60
C GLY A 435 -9.81 3.34 20.08
N SER A 436 -9.23 2.72 21.10
CA SER A 436 -8.03 3.21 21.78
C SER A 436 -7.25 2.10 22.42
N ASP A 437 -5.95 2.32 22.63
CA ASP A 437 -5.09 1.43 23.40
C ASP A 437 -4.02 2.23 24.16
N TRP A 438 -3.49 1.63 25.23
CA TRP A 438 -2.51 2.26 26.12
C TRP A 438 -1.20 1.47 26.14
N ALA A 439 -0.08 2.18 26.05
CA ALA A 439 1.26 1.59 26.18
C ALA A 439 2.28 2.68 26.52
N ASP A 440 3.40 2.27 27.13
CA ASP A 440 4.60 3.11 27.23
C ASP A 440 5.35 3.01 25.88
N ILE A 441 5.19 4.02 25.01
CA ILE A 441 5.68 3.94 23.62
C ILE A 441 7.11 4.43 23.48
N ASP A 442 7.61 5.25 24.42
CA ASP A 442 8.98 5.75 24.42
C ASP A 442 9.85 5.22 25.57
N ASN A 443 9.33 4.24 26.33
CA ASN A 443 9.98 3.52 27.42
C ASN A 443 10.46 4.44 28.55
N ASP A 444 9.68 5.48 28.87
CA ASP A 444 9.99 6.42 29.93
C ASP A 444 9.32 6.09 31.28
N GLY A 445 8.42 5.10 31.26
CA GLY A 445 7.73 4.55 32.43
C GLY A 445 6.33 5.10 32.65
N ASP A 446 5.87 6.07 31.86
CA ASP A 446 4.47 6.49 31.86
C ASP A 446 3.66 5.88 30.70
N LEU A 447 2.34 5.84 30.84
CA LEU A 447 1.45 5.28 29.82
C LEU A 447 1.03 6.38 28.85
N ASP A 448 1.24 6.12 27.57
CA ASP A 448 0.72 6.90 26.44
C ASP A 448 -0.56 6.30 25.89
N LEU A 449 -1.28 7.10 25.11
CA LEU A 449 -2.57 6.75 24.53
C LEU A 449 -2.54 6.87 23.01
N ALA A 450 -3.05 5.88 22.29
CA ALA A 450 -3.45 6.05 20.90
C ALA A 450 -4.97 5.98 20.76
N VAL A 451 -5.54 6.90 19.98
CA VAL A 451 -6.96 6.93 19.64
C VAL A 451 -7.07 6.92 18.12
N GLY A 452 -7.70 5.90 17.58
CA GLY A 452 -7.98 5.90 16.15
C GLY A 452 -9.28 6.64 15.86
N ASN A 453 -9.23 7.51 14.86
CA ASN A 453 -10.32 8.42 14.52
C ASN A 453 -10.67 8.30 13.04
N LEU A 454 -11.95 8.43 12.74
CA LEU A 454 -12.36 8.83 11.40
C LEU A 454 -12.13 10.33 11.24
N GLY A 455 -11.06 10.70 10.55
CA GLY A 455 -10.72 12.10 10.26
C GLY A 455 -10.91 12.39 8.78
N HIS A 456 -11.47 13.53 8.41
CA HIS A 456 -11.58 13.89 6.99
C HIS A 456 -10.34 14.67 6.53
N PRO A 457 -9.80 14.49 5.32
CA PRO A 457 -8.66 15.29 4.85
C PRO A 457 -9.05 16.58 4.11
N ASP A 458 -10.34 16.86 3.90
CA ASP A 458 -10.86 18.02 3.15
C ASP A 458 -11.44 19.11 4.06
N SER A 459 -12.33 19.97 3.57
CA SER A 459 -12.94 21.06 4.37
C SER A 459 -13.59 20.58 5.67
N ARG A 460 -14.05 19.32 5.75
CA ARG A 460 -14.63 18.71 6.95
C ARG A 460 -13.62 18.49 8.08
N ALA A 461 -12.32 18.43 7.76
CA ALA A 461 -11.23 18.41 8.72
C ALA A 461 -11.23 19.60 9.70
N GLN A 462 -11.91 20.71 9.33
CA GLN A 462 -12.17 21.84 10.21
C GLN A 462 -13.00 21.48 11.45
N TYR A 463 -13.61 20.30 11.44
CA TYR A 463 -14.54 19.81 12.45
C TYR A 463 -14.12 18.46 13.03
N SER A 464 -13.24 17.69 12.37
CA SER A 464 -12.84 16.34 12.77
C SER A 464 -11.34 16.20 13.02
N ASN A 465 -10.94 15.42 14.01
CA ASN A 465 -9.53 15.08 14.28
C ASN A 465 -9.04 13.88 13.43
N PRO A 466 -7.74 13.83 13.06
CA PRO A 466 -7.11 12.59 12.59
C PRO A 466 -6.94 11.60 13.76
N SER A 467 -6.48 10.38 13.48
CA SER A 467 -6.00 9.49 14.57
C SER A 467 -4.93 10.20 15.39
N LEU A 468 -4.98 10.04 16.71
CA LEU A 468 -4.12 10.72 17.67
C LEU A 468 -3.19 9.71 18.34
N ILE A 469 -1.95 10.11 18.52
CA ILE A 469 -1.01 9.45 19.43
C ILE A 469 -0.64 10.51 20.45
N LEU A 470 -1.00 10.27 21.70
CA LEU A 470 -0.95 11.21 22.80
C LEU A 470 0.09 10.73 23.77
N ARG A 471 1.24 11.42 23.79
CA ARG A 471 2.27 11.12 24.77
C ARG A 471 1.98 11.75 26.11
N ASN A 472 2.14 11.01 27.18
CA ASN A 472 2.18 11.61 28.49
C ASN A 472 3.52 12.34 28.64
N THR A 473 3.42 13.60 29.05
CA THR A 473 4.58 14.51 29.16
C THR A 473 4.55 15.25 30.50
N GLY A 474 3.60 14.85 31.36
CA GLY A 474 3.36 15.46 32.65
C GLY A 474 4.16 14.78 33.74
N THR A 475 3.61 14.81 34.94
CA THR A 475 4.08 13.98 36.06
C THR A 475 2.90 13.17 36.57
N ASN A 476 3.13 12.09 37.30
CA ASN A 476 2.07 11.31 37.95
C ASN A 476 1.06 12.19 38.72
N ALA A 477 1.52 13.26 39.39
CA ALA A 477 0.64 14.18 40.10
C ALA A 477 -0.18 15.13 39.20
N THR A 478 0.32 15.43 38.00
CA THR A 478 -0.33 16.29 37.01
C THR A 478 -0.07 15.76 35.59
N PRO A 479 -0.69 14.63 35.19
CA PRO A 479 -0.45 14.05 33.88
C PRO A 479 -0.92 15.02 32.80
N THR A 480 -0.19 15.07 31.69
CA THR A 480 -0.50 15.97 30.57
C THR A 480 -0.15 15.30 29.27
N PHE A 481 -1.17 15.10 28.44
CA PHE A 481 -1.06 14.45 27.16
C PHE A 481 -0.86 15.46 26.04
N ARG A 482 0.07 15.16 25.14
CA ARG A 482 0.38 15.98 23.97
C ARG A 482 0.39 15.11 22.74
N ASN A 483 -0.27 15.59 21.68
CA ASN A 483 -0.22 14.94 20.38
C ASN A 483 1.23 14.80 19.92
N TRP A 484 1.60 13.60 19.51
CA TRP A 484 2.93 13.25 19.06
C TRP A 484 3.10 13.60 17.59
N TYR A 485 3.29 14.89 17.34
CA TYR A 485 3.74 15.40 16.06
C TYR A 485 4.72 16.56 16.26
N SER A 486 5.50 16.85 15.23
CA SER A 486 6.24 18.10 15.10
C SER A 486 5.65 18.95 13.96
N THR A 487 5.78 20.27 14.05
CA THR A 487 5.38 21.18 12.96
C THR A 487 6.62 21.64 12.22
N ASP A 488 6.67 21.42 10.91
CA ASP A 488 7.80 21.85 10.09
C ASP A 488 7.71 23.34 9.69
N ALA A 489 8.72 23.82 8.95
CA ALA A 489 8.81 25.22 8.54
C ALA A 489 7.66 25.66 7.60
N GLN A 490 6.95 24.71 6.99
CA GLN A 490 5.78 24.94 6.13
C GLN A 490 4.46 24.82 6.90
N GLY A 491 4.51 24.59 8.22
CA GLY A 491 3.32 24.40 9.04
C GLY A 491 2.71 22.99 8.95
N ILE A 492 3.38 22.04 8.31
CA ILE A 492 2.92 20.66 8.13
C ILE A 492 3.16 19.87 9.41
N LEU A 493 2.20 19.02 9.81
CA LEU A 493 2.33 18.16 10.98
C LEU A 493 2.99 16.84 10.59
N ARG A 494 4.08 16.50 11.27
CA ARG A 494 4.87 15.29 11.09
C ARG A 494 4.59 14.33 12.25
N TRP A 495 3.73 13.35 12.01
CA TRP A 495 3.25 12.35 12.99
C TRP A 495 4.23 11.21 13.25
N HIS A 496 5.52 11.53 13.20
CA HIS A 496 6.59 10.59 13.58
C HIS A 496 6.45 9.21 12.91
N GLY A 497 6.03 9.16 11.64
CA GLY A 497 5.95 7.95 10.82
C GLY A 497 4.54 7.34 10.66
N VAL A 498 3.61 7.63 11.58
CA VAL A 498 2.21 7.18 11.42
C VAL A 498 1.52 8.04 10.37
N LYS A 499 0.95 7.41 9.35
CA LYS A 499 0.33 8.11 8.23
C LYS A 499 -1.14 8.35 8.50
N PHE A 500 -1.64 9.48 8.00
CA PHE A 500 -3.06 9.76 8.01
C PHE A 500 -3.82 8.81 7.06
N ARG A 501 -4.99 8.35 7.51
CA ARG A 501 -6.04 7.72 6.71
C ARG A 501 -7.38 8.21 7.23
N GLU A 502 -8.34 8.35 6.32
CA GLU A 502 -9.64 8.90 6.71
C GLU A 502 -10.46 7.97 7.60
N MET A 503 -10.44 6.66 7.33
CA MET A 503 -11.32 5.69 7.98
C MET A 503 -10.60 4.82 9.01
N ASN A 504 -9.72 5.43 9.80
CA ASN A 504 -9.01 4.70 10.84
C ASN A 504 -9.93 4.32 12.01
N ALA A 505 -9.72 3.13 12.53
CA ALA A 505 -10.57 2.44 13.50
C ALA A 505 -9.86 2.25 14.84
N GLY A 506 -9.96 1.10 15.51
CA GLY A 506 -9.25 0.84 16.77
C GLY A 506 -7.77 0.48 16.61
N MET A 507 -7.02 0.69 17.69
CA MET A 507 -5.56 0.55 17.76
C MET A 507 -5.19 -0.69 18.57
N CYS A 508 -4.02 -1.26 18.32
CA CYS A 508 -3.45 -2.30 19.16
C CYS A 508 -1.92 -2.12 19.25
N PHE A 509 -1.42 -1.88 20.45
CA PHE A 509 0.01 -1.86 20.75
C PHE A 509 0.55 -3.27 21.05
N GLY A 510 1.82 -3.50 20.77
CA GLY A 510 2.55 -4.73 21.09
C GLY A 510 3.96 -4.66 20.54
N ASP A 511 4.92 -5.40 21.09
CA ASP A 511 6.25 -5.53 20.48
C ASP A 511 6.25 -6.81 19.63
N LEU A 512 6.05 -6.66 18.33
CA LEU A 512 5.84 -7.75 17.38
C LEU A 512 7.16 -8.27 16.80
N ASP A 513 8.20 -7.44 16.69
CA ASP A 513 9.52 -7.88 16.19
C ASP A 513 10.54 -8.21 17.30
N LEU A 514 10.12 -8.04 18.55
CA LEU A 514 10.85 -8.29 19.79
C LEU A 514 12.10 -7.41 19.94
N ASP A 515 12.14 -6.23 19.35
CA ASP A 515 13.32 -5.36 19.42
C ASP A 515 13.41 -4.53 20.72
N GLY A 516 12.34 -4.50 21.52
CA GLY A 516 12.22 -3.75 22.77
C GLY A 516 11.56 -2.38 22.60
N SER A 517 11.08 -2.04 21.40
CA SER A 517 10.24 -0.88 21.13
C SER A 517 8.78 -1.33 20.92
N THR A 518 7.85 -0.54 21.41
CA THR A 518 6.42 -0.80 21.19
C THR A 518 6.06 -0.52 19.72
N ASP A 519 5.39 -1.47 19.07
CA ASP A 519 4.82 -1.35 17.72
C ASP A 519 3.33 -1.03 17.77
N LEU A 520 2.78 -0.56 16.66
CA LEU A 520 1.38 -0.17 16.52
C LEU A 520 0.72 -0.87 15.32
N TRP A 521 -0.33 -1.64 15.59
CA TRP A 521 -1.31 -2.04 14.60
C TRP A 521 -2.47 -1.03 14.55
N HIS A 522 -2.85 -0.61 13.35
CA HIS A 522 -3.85 0.44 13.13
C HIS A 522 -4.97 -0.09 12.22
N GLY A 523 -6.16 -0.29 12.78
CA GLY A 523 -7.32 -0.75 12.04
C GLY A 523 -7.83 0.28 11.04
N GLN A 524 -8.34 -0.19 9.90
CA GLN A 524 -8.96 0.68 8.90
C GLN A 524 -10.31 0.08 8.48
N ILE A 525 -11.39 0.83 8.73
CA ILE A 525 -12.73 0.42 8.29
C ILE A 525 -12.97 0.75 6.82
N SER A 526 -13.95 0.07 6.23
CA SER A 526 -14.40 0.36 4.87
C SER A 526 -15.84 -0.12 4.68
N TYR A 527 -16.61 0.69 3.95
CA TYR A 527 -18.01 0.43 3.64
C TYR A 527 -18.22 -0.55 2.47
N GLU A 528 -17.17 -0.83 1.70
CA GLU A 528 -17.27 -1.64 0.46
C GLU A 528 -16.44 -2.91 0.57
N GLY A 529 -16.77 -3.94 -0.22
CA GLY A 529 -15.94 -5.15 -0.29
C GLY A 529 -14.54 -4.88 -0.87
N PHE A 530 -13.57 -5.73 -0.54
CA PHE A 530 -12.23 -5.66 -1.13
C PHE A 530 -12.27 -5.67 -2.67
N GLY A 531 -11.50 -4.78 -3.30
CA GLY A 531 -11.43 -4.67 -4.76
C GLY A 531 -12.48 -3.75 -5.40
N ALA A 532 -13.39 -3.15 -4.62
CA ALA A 532 -14.39 -2.19 -5.11
C ALA A 532 -13.81 -0.80 -5.51
N GLY A 533 -12.49 -0.68 -5.68
CA GLY A 533 -11.80 0.56 -6.09
C GLY A 533 -11.16 1.34 -4.94
N ALA A 534 -11.41 0.97 -3.68
CA ALA A 534 -10.78 1.56 -2.51
C ALA A 534 -10.03 0.48 -1.70
N ASN A 535 -8.75 0.27 -1.99
CA ASN A 535 -7.94 -0.63 -1.17
C ASN A 535 -7.56 0.07 0.15
N ARG A 536 -8.08 -0.42 1.28
CA ARG A 536 -7.98 0.20 2.63
C ARG A 536 -7.52 -0.82 3.67
N PRO A 537 -6.26 -1.31 3.61
CA PRO A 537 -5.77 -2.26 4.59
C PRO A 537 -5.50 -1.59 5.93
N ALA A 538 -5.65 -2.34 7.01
CA ALA A 538 -5.00 -2.04 8.27
C ALA A 538 -3.48 -1.96 8.07
N HIS A 539 -2.82 -1.14 8.90
CA HIS A 539 -1.39 -0.93 8.81
C HIS A 539 -0.66 -1.45 10.05
N LEU A 540 0.55 -1.96 9.82
CA LEU A 540 1.50 -2.28 10.87
C LEU A 540 2.60 -1.23 10.85
N TYR A 541 2.86 -0.64 12.01
CA TYR A 541 3.92 0.33 12.23
C TYR A 541 4.90 -0.22 13.26
N LEU A 542 6.16 -0.43 12.90
CA LEU A 542 7.18 -0.87 13.84
C LEU A 542 7.81 0.34 14.55
N GLY A 543 8.00 0.25 15.85
CA GLY A 543 8.74 1.20 16.66
C GLY A 543 10.23 1.19 16.32
N SER A 544 10.95 2.26 16.67
CA SER A 544 12.39 2.34 16.42
C SER A 544 13.20 2.31 17.72
N THR A 545 14.04 1.29 17.87
CA THR A 545 15.04 1.19 18.95
C THR A 545 16.18 2.20 18.87
N THR A 546 16.38 2.84 17.71
CA THR A 546 17.47 3.81 17.48
C THR A 546 17.04 5.26 17.73
N SER A 547 15.75 5.51 17.62
CA SER A 547 15.12 6.79 17.91
C SER A 547 13.75 6.47 18.47
N ASN A 548 13.57 6.56 19.80
CA ASN A 548 12.26 6.46 20.49
C ASN A 548 11.30 7.61 20.08
N THR A 549 11.40 8.09 18.84
CA THR A 549 10.81 9.30 18.29
C THR A 549 10.08 9.02 16.98
N SER A 550 9.95 7.77 16.55
CA SER A 550 9.21 7.45 15.32
C SER A 550 8.85 5.98 15.14
N PHE A 551 7.74 5.78 14.43
CA PHE A 551 7.28 4.55 13.82
C PHE A 551 7.73 4.44 12.34
N VAL A 552 7.78 3.22 11.82
CA VAL A 552 8.02 2.92 10.40
C VAL A 552 6.89 2.05 9.87
N ASP A 553 6.34 2.39 8.71
CA ASP A 553 5.23 1.63 8.09
C ASP A 553 5.75 0.34 7.45
N HIS A 554 5.35 -0.81 7.99
CA HIS A 554 5.70 -2.16 7.55
C HIS A 554 4.53 -2.91 6.89
N ALA A 555 3.43 -2.24 6.55
CA ALA A 555 2.23 -2.90 5.99
C ALA A 555 2.49 -3.67 4.68
N TRP A 556 3.44 -3.21 3.86
CA TRP A 556 3.74 -3.85 2.57
C TRP A 556 4.44 -5.21 2.74
N GLU A 557 5.48 -5.23 3.55
CA GLU A 557 6.36 -6.38 3.77
C GLU A 557 5.83 -7.36 4.81
N SER A 558 5.06 -6.88 5.80
CA SER A 558 4.43 -7.77 6.78
C SER A 558 3.55 -8.81 6.11
N GLY A 559 2.80 -8.41 5.07
CA GLY A 559 1.80 -9.28 4.46
C GLY A 559 0.51 -9.39 5.26
N MET A 560 0.41 -8.68 6.38
CA MET A 560 -0.78 -8.58 7.22
C MET A 560 -1.83 -7.68 6.55
N PHE A 561 -2.40 -8.18 5.47
CA PHE A 561 -3.41 -7.50 4.70
C PHE A 561 -4.80 -7.87 5.23
N ILE A 562 -5.46 -6.93 5.91
CA ILE A 562 -6.88 -7.03 6.25
C ILE A 562 -7.56 -5.69 6.06
N HIS A 563 -8.77 -5.72 5.54
CA HIS A 563 -9.56 -4.59 5.09
C HIS A 563 -10.89 -4.57 5.84
N GLY A 564 -11.28 -3.42 6.38
CA GLY A 564 -12.54 -3.30 7.11
C GLY A 564 -12.49 -3.92 8.50
N ALA A 565 -11.32 -3.96 9.14
CA ALA A 565 -11.17 -4.43 10.50
C ALA A 565 -11.30 -3.28 11.50
N TRP A 566 -12.00 -3.51 12.60
CA TRP A 566 -12.18 -2.51 13.66
C TRP A 566 -10.94 -2.45 14.55
N THR A 567 -10.69 -3.52 15.30
CA THR A 567 -9.57 -3.63 16.25
C THR A 567 -9.01 -5.05 16.16
N ALA A 568 -7.70 -5.21 16.29
CA ALA A 568 -7.07 -6.51 16.47
C ALA A 568 -7.05 -6.90 17.95
N ALA A 569 -7.25 -8.18 18.25
CA ALA A 569 -7.01 -8.74 19.57
C ALA A 569 -5.66 -9.48 19.56
N ARG A 570 -4.77 -9.15 20.51
CA ARG A 570 -3.41 -9.72 20.62
C ARG A 570 -3.38 -10.93 21.56
N MET A 571 -2.61 -11.95 21.17
CA MET A 571 -2.28 -13.14 21.96
C MET A 571 -1.03 -13.82 21.39
N ASP A 572 -0.37 -14.66 22.18
CA ASP A 572 0.64 -15.63 21.70
C ASP A 572 -0.05 -17.00 21.66
N PHE A 573 -0.80 -17.29 20.57
CA PHE A 573 -1.78 -18.39 20.60
C PHE A 573 -1.11 -19.76 20.57
N ASP A 574 0.09 -19.83 19.99
CA ASP A 574 0.89 -21.04 19.86
C ASP A 574 2.03 -21.14 20.89
N ARG A 575 2.19 -20.11 21.74
CA ARG A 575 3.19 -20.02 22.81
C ARG A 575 4.61 -20.12 22.31
N ASP A 576 4.88 -19.52 21.17
CA ASP A 576 6.19 -19.51 20.54
C ASP A 576 7.02 -18.26 20.94
N GLY A 577 6.38 -17.29 21.59
CA GLY A 577 7.02 -16.14 22.22
C GLY A 577 6.87 -14.81 21.52
N ASP A 578 6.33 -14.76 20.31
CA ASP A 578 5.89 -13.51 19.69
C ASP A 578 4.37 -13.35 19.76
N LEU A 579 3.91 -12.11 19.58
CA LEU A 579 2.49 -11.81 19.58
C LEU A 579 1.90 -12.05 18.19
N ASP A 580 0.80 -12.76 18.15
CA ASP A 580 -0.12 -12.93 17.03
C ASP A 580 -1.30 -11.96 17.13
N LEU A 581 -2.02 -11.80 16.02
CA LEU A 581 -3.17 -10.89 15.94
C LEU A 581 -4.40 -11.59 15.35
N LEU A 582 -5.49 -11.60 16.11
CA LEU A 582 -6.82 -11.97 15.64
C LEU A 582 -7.57 -10.70 15.22
N CYS A 583 -7.77 -10.52 13.93
CA CYS A 583 -8.41 -9.34 13.36
C CYS A 583 -9.80 -9.69 12.83
N ALA A 584 -10.83 -9.11 13.42
CA ALA A 584 -12.22 -9.32 13.02
C ALA A 584 -12.67 -8.26 11.99
N SER A 585 -13.25 -8.72 10.88
CA SER A 585 -13.90 -7.87 9.88
C SER A 585 -15.19 -8.50 9.37
N GLY A 586 -16.31 -7.78 9.46
CA GLY A 586 -17.56 -8.16 8.80
C GLY A 586 -17.46 -8.16 7.27
N THR A 587 -16.61 -7.29 6.73
CA THR A 587 -16.44 -7.05 5.29
C THR A 587 -15.51 -8.07 4.62
N GLU A 588 -14.26 -8.22 5.08
CA GLU A 588 -13.28 -9.13 4.45
C GLU A 588 -13.21 -10.53 5.09
N LYS A 589 -13.86 -10.73 6.25
CA LYS A 589 -13.78 -11.93 7.12
C LYS A 589 -12.61 -11.88 8.10
N VAL A 590 -12.74 -12.68 9.16
CA VAL A 590 -11.83 -12.78 10.29
C VAL A 590 -10.52 -13.46 9.87
N LYS A 591 -9.39 -12.88 10.29
CA LYS A 591 -8.04 -13.40 10.04
C LYS A 591 -7.27 -13.56 11.34
N LEU A 592 -6.72 -14.74 11.57
CA LEU A 592 -5.69 -14.99 12.57
C LEU A 592 -4.34 -14.88 11.87
N PHE A 593 -3.62 -13.82 12.18
CA PHE A 593 -2.29 -13.56 11.68
C PHE A 593 -1.27 -14.14 12.64
N ARG A 594 -0.60 -15.23 12.22
CA ARG A 594 0.56 -15.73 12.93
C ARG A 594 1.76 -14.86 12.61
N ASN A 595 2.48 -14.44 13.64
CA ASN A 595 3.69 -13.65 13.47
C ASN A 595 4.86 -14.57 13.11
N ASP A 596 5.41 -14.41 11.90
CA ASP A 596 6.54 -15.17 11.41
C ASP A 596 7.78 -14.25 11.22
N MET A 597 7.78 -13.08 11.88
CA MET A 597 8.85 -12.10 11.72
C MET A 597 10.16 -12.63 12.29
N PRO A 598 11.32 -12.26 11.70
CA PRO A 598 12.60 -12.65 12.27
C PRO A 598 12.76 -12.10 13.70
N LYS A 599 12.75 -12.99 14.70
CA LYS A 599 12.83 -12.63 16.14
C LYS A 599 14.10 -11.81 16.44
N ARG A 600 13.98 -10.50 16.65
CA ARG A 600 15.14 -9.58 16.79
C ARG A 600 15.71 -9.53 18.19
N GLY A 601 14.90 -9.82 19.21
CA GLY A 601 15.31 -9.91 20.61
C GLY A 601 14.82 -11.16 21.34
N ASN A 602 14.84 -11.05 22.66
CA ASN A 602 14.30 -11.97 23.64
C ASN A 602 12.97 -11.39 24.14
N TRP A 603 12.18 -12.22 24.81
CA TRP A 603 10.85 -11.86 25.29
C TRP A 603 10.59 -12.41 26.70
N VAL A 604 9.52 -11.95 27.35
CA VAL A 604 8.95 -12.53 28.56
C VAL A 604 7.44 -12.36 28.50
N THR A 605 6.68 -13.40 28.81
CA THR A 605 5.22 -13.32 28.98
C THR A 605 4.85 -13.62 30.42
N LEU A 606 3.98 -12.80 31.01
CA LEU A 606 3.58 -12.90 32.41
C LEU A 606 2.07 -13.07 32.55
N ARG A 607 1.64 -14.17 33.15
CA ARG A 607 0.28 -14.37 33.68
C ARG A 607 0.31 -14.09 35.18
N LEU A 608 -0.45 -13.10 35.62
CA LEU A 608 -0.44 -12.66 37.03
C LEU A 608 -1.57 -13.34 37.80
N ARG A 609 -1.29 -13.76 39.05
CA ARG A 609 -2.28 -14.37 39.96
C ARG A 609 -2.18 -13.80 41.36
N ASP A 610 -3.14 -12.96 41.76
CA ASP A 610 -3.18 -12.46 43.13
C ASP A 610 -3.89 -13.47 44.03
N VAL A 611 -3.16 -13.99 45.03
CA VAL A 611 -3.67 -14.93 46.03
C VAL A 611 -3.80 -14.29 47.41
N SER A 612 -3.70 -12.97 47.47
CA SER A 612 -3.92 -12.19 48.69
C SER A 612 -5.38 -12.32 49.13
N ALA A 613 -5.62 -12.32 50.45
CA ALA A 613 -6.99 -12.37 50.96
C ALA A 613 -7.75 -11.09 50.58
N GLY A 614 -8.95 -11.26 50.00
CA GLY A 614 -9.79 -10.14 49.56
C GLY A 614 -9.38 -9.52 48.22
N SER A 615 -8.63 -10.24 47.38
CA SER A 615 -8.28 -9.81 46.02
C SER A 615 -8.89 -10.76 44.99
N HIS A 616 -9.21 -10.27 43.80
CA HIS A 616 -9.59 -11.12 42.67
C HIS A 616 -8.36 -11.81 42.05
N LYS A 617 -8.53 -13.05 41.58
CA LYS A 617 -7.41 -13.89 41.11
C LYS A 617 -6.70 -13.37 39.87
N ASP A 618 -7.36 -12.60 39.02
CA ASP A 618 -6.81 -12.12 37.75
C ASP A 618 -5.83 -10.94 37.88
N ALA A 619 -5.65 -10.41 39.10
CA ALA A 619 -4.72 -9.30 39.37
C ALA A 619 -4.91 -8.06 38.48
N TYR A 620 -6.12 -7.80 37.97
CA TYR A 620 -6.55 -6.48 37.48
C TYR A 620 -6.15 -5.36 38.47
N GLY A 621 -5.58 -4.28 37.95
CA GLY A 621 -4.86 -3.24 38.69
C GLY A 621 -3.34 -3.46 38.82
N ALA A 622 -2.79 -4.64 38.51
CA ALA A 622 -1.37 -4.94 38.76
C ALA A 622 -0.40 -4.40 37.68
N HIS A 623 0.64 -3.68 38.09
CA HIS A 623 1.73 -3.22 37.22
C HIS A 623 2.90 -4.20 37.27
N ALA A 624 3.38 -4.64 36.09
CA ALA A 624 4.58 -5.45 35.96
C ALA A 624 5.70 -4.65 35.28
N THR A 625 6.86 -4.63 35.92
CA THR A 625 8.10 -4.05 35.40
C THR A 625 9.14 -5.14 35.20
N VAL A 626 9.60 -5.30 33.96
CA VAL A 626 10.75 -6.16 33.63
C VAL A 626 12.00 -5.30 33.57
N TYR A 627 12.98 -5.62 34.42
CA TYR A 627 14.31 -5.03 34.38
C TYR A 627 15.22 -5.91 33.53
N ALA A 628 15.69 -5.39 32.40
CA ALA A 628 16.56 -6.14 31.48
C ALA A 628 17.53 -5.20 30.77
N GLY A 629 18.82 -5.56 30.75
CA GLY A 629 19.85 -4.81 30.02
C GLY A 629 20.02 -3.36 30.46
N GLY A 630 19.71 -3.04 31.73
CA GLY A 630 19.73 -1.68 32.27
C GLY A 630 18.54 -0.79 31.86
N LYS A 631 17.52 -1.36 31.21
CA LYS A 631 16.25 -0.71 30.87
C LYS A 631 15.11 -1.25 31.74
N GLN A 632 14.00 -0.54 31.76
CA GLN A 632 12.73 -0.95 32.37
C GLN A 632 11.69 -1.07 31.25
N PHE A 633 10.91 -2.14 31.28
CA PHE A 633 9.79 -2.34 30.38
C PHE A 633 8.54 -2.48 31.22
N HIS A 634 7.52 -1.67 30.94
CA HIS A 634 6.32 -1.55 31.75
C HIS A 634 5.12 -2.13 31.01
N ARG A 635 4.34 -2.97 31.70
CA ARG A 635 2.99 -3.36 31.28
C ARG A 635 2.08 -3.31 32.49
N TRP A 636 0.82 -3.00 32.25
CA TRP A 636 -0.17 -2.93 33.29
C TRP A 636 -1.38 -3.74 32.88
N MET A 637 -1.94 -4.48 33.84
CA MET A 637 -3.17 -5.22 33.70
C MET A 637 -4.29 -4.39 34.32
N PRO A 638 -5.03 -3.58 33.55
CA PRO A 638 -5.98 -2.64 34.14
C PRO A 638 -7.31 -3.23 34.59
N GLY A 639 -7.61 -4.43 34.07
CA GLY A 639 -8.95 -4.94 33.88
C GLY A 639 -9.02 -5.69 32.55
N THR A 640 -10.22 -5.87 32.03
CA THR A 640 -10.40 -6.32 30.64
C THR A 640 -9.70 -5.35 29.68
N VAL A 641 -8.81 -5.87 28.84
CA VAL A 641 -8.13 -5.08 27.82
C VAL A 641 -8.88 -5.21 26.49
N SER A 642 -9.37 -4.11 25.94
CA SER A 642 -10.06 -4.06 24.64
C SER A 642 -9.64 -2.81 23.88
N GLY A 643 -9.24 -2.98 22.61
CA GLY A 643 -8.75 -1.86 21.77
C GLY A 643 -9.86 -1.13 20.99
N GLY A 644 -11.13 -1.48 21.26
CA GLY A 644 -12.31 -0.95 20.57
C GLY A 644 -13.37 -2.02 20.32
N ARG A 645 -14.65 -1.61 20.43
CA ARG A 645 -15.84 -2.44 20.19
C ARG A 645 -15.83 -3.84 20.83
N MET A 646 -15.42 -3.95 22.09
CA MET A 646 -15.41 -5.22 22.85
C MET A 646 -14.53 -6.32 22.23
N SER A 647 -13.48 -5.93 21.49
CA SER A 647 -12.47 -6.87 21.01
C SER A 647 -11.45 -7.14 22.12
N GLN A 648 -11.78 -8.07 23.01
CA GLN A 648 -10.96 -8.37 24.20
C GLN A 648 -9.67 -9.11 23.82
N MET A 649 -8.57 -8.64 24.39
CA MET A 649 -7.22 -9.15 24.22
C MET A 649 -6.88 -10.18 25.31
N SER A 650 -5.78 -10.92 25.12
CA SER A 650 -5.26 -11.84 26.14
C SER A 650 -4.99 -11.16 27.49
N HIS A 651 -5.15 -11.92 28.57
CA HIS A 651 -4.72 -11.53 29.93
C HIS A 651 -3.22 -11.73 30.17
N ASP A 652 -2.47 -12.19 29.17
CA ASP A 652 -1.03 -12.35 29.31
C ASP A 652 -0.31 -11.04 28.97
N LEU A 653 0.55 -10.58 29.90
CA LEU A 653 1.38 -9.41 29.70
C LEU A 653 2.65 -9.82 28.96
N HIS A 654 2.72 -9.48 27.67
CA HIS A 654 3.88 -9.75 26.83
C HIS A 654 4.87 -8.57 26.79
N PHE A 655 6.15 -8.90 26.86
CA PHE A 655 7.28 -7.98 26.80
C PHE A 655 8.29 -8.48 25.76
N GLY A 656 8.52 -7.73 24.69
CA GLY A 656 9.78 -7.80 23.96
C GLY A 656 10.83 -6.95 24.68
N ILE A 657 12.03 -7.49 24.89
CA ILE A 657 13.09 -6.86 25.70
C ILE A 657 14.39 -6.64 24.90
N GLY A 658 14.31 -6.73 23.57
CA GLY A 658 15.47 -6.69 22.70
C GLY A 658 16.46 -7.81 23.04
N ARG A 659 17.76 -7.63 22.76
CA ARG A 659 18.78 -8.66 23.05
C ARG A 659 19.20 -8.76 24.53
N SER A 660 18.37 -8.25 25.43
CA SER A 660 18.66 -8.17 26.86
C SER A 660 18.34 -9.49 27.56
N THR A 661 18.99 -9.73 28.70
CA THR A 661 18.63 -10.80 29.64
C THR A 661 17.85 -10.20 30.80
N VAL A 662 16.93 -10.96 31.39
CA VAL A 662 16.14 -10.48 32.54
C VAL A 662 17.03 -10.45 33.79
N ASP A 663 17.09 -9.29 34.44
CA ASP A 663 17.70 -9.13 35.77
C ASP A 663 16.68 -9.45 36.88
N SER A 664 15.46 -8.92 36.72
CA SER A 664 14.33 -9.22 37.61
C SER A 664 13.00 -8.74 37.04
N VAL A 665 11.93 -9.36 37.50
CA VAL A 665 10.56 -8.87 37.32
C VAL A 665 10.05 -8.34 38.67
N VAL A 666 9.43 -7.16 38.68
CA VAL A 666 8.75 -6.60 39.85
C VAL A 666 7.28 -6.43 39.50
N VAL A 667 6.39 -6.97 40.34
CA VAL A 667 4.94 -6.79 40.21
C VAL A 667 4.46 -5.96 41.39
N ARG A 668 3.83 -4.81 41.11
CA ARG A 668 3.01 -4.06 42.06
C ARG A 668 1.58 -4.59 41.95
N TRP A 669 1.10 -5.21 43.02
CA TRP A 669 -0.24 -5.80 43.09
C TRP A 669 -1.30 -4.72 43.38
N PRO A 670 -2.59 -5.00 43.14
CA PRO A 670 -3.67 -4.03 43.31
C PRO A 670 -3.77 -3.49 44.75
N ASN A 671 -3.44 -4.34 45.73
CA ASN A 671 -3.37 -3.95 47.15
C ASN A 671 -2.16 -3.06 47.51
N GLY A 672 -1.34 -2.67 46.54
CA GLY A 672 -0.15 -1.83 46.70
C GLY A 672 1.11 -2.56 47.19
N SER A 673 1.05 -3.88 47.42
CA SER A 673 2.23 -4.68 47.75
C SER A 673 3.10 -4.93 46.52
N ASN A 674 4.40 -5.17 46.73
CA ASN A 674 5.36 -5.45 45.67
C ASN A 674 6.01 -6.82 45.86
N THR A 675 6.08 -7.59 44.79
CA THR A 675 6.81 -8.87 44.75
C THR A 675 7.90 -8.80 43.69
N ARG A 676 9.13 -9.22 44.04
CA ARG A 676 10.27 -9.28 43.13
C ARG A 676 10.66 -10.71 42.82
N PHE A 677 10.78 -11.03 41.53
CA PHE A 677 11.16 -12.33 41.00
C PHE A 677 12.52 -12.23 40.31
N THR A 678 13.49 -13.03 40.74
CA THR A 678 14.83 -13.13 40.12
C THR A 678 15.02 -14.40 39.30
N ASN A 679 14.02 -15.29 39.31
CA ASN A 679 14.09 -16.59 38.64
C ASN A 679 13.21 -16.65 37.38
N ALA A 680 12.44 -15.59 37.10
CA ALA A 680 11.69 -15.45 35.85
C ALA A 680 12.65 -14.99 34.75
N THR A 681 13.09 -15.92 33.92
CA THR A 681 14.09 -15.69 32.88
C THR A 681 13.45 -15.35 31.53
N GLU A 682 14.21 -14.73 30.64
CA GLU A 682 13.81 -14.46 29.25
C GLU A 682 13.47 -15.72 28.45
N ASN A 683 12.77 -15.54 27.34
CA ASN A 683 12.28 -16.53 26.39
C ASN A 683 11.38 -17.60 27.04
N ASN A 684 10.54 -17.16 27.96
CA ASN A 684 9.66 -18.00 28.76
C ASN A 684 8.38 -17.25 29.12
N ALA A 685 7.28 -18.01 29.22
CA ALA A 685 6.03 -17.56 29.80
C ALA A 685 5.94 -18.04 31.26
N TRP A 686 5.51 -17.17 32.17
CA TRP A 686 5.49 -17.42 33.61
C TRP A 686 4.13 -17.09 34.22
N VAL A 687 3.64 -17.97 35.10
CA VAL A 687 2.64 -17.59 36.11
C VAL A 687 3.36 -17.03 37.33
N LEU A 688 3.10 -15.75 37.63
CA LEU A 688 3.64 -15.08 38.81
C LEU A 688 2.53 -14.85 39.83
N SER A 689 2.79 -15.20 41.09
CA SER A 689 1.81 -15.04 42.17
C SER A 689 2.27 -14.02 43.21
N SER A 690 1.32 -13.30 43.81
CA SER A 690 1.59 -12.35 44.90
C SER A 690 2.29 -12.99 46.11
N SER A 691 2.14 -14.31 46.30
CA SER A 691 2.88 -15.11 47.28
C SER A 691 4.40 -15.21 47.03
N GLY A 692 4.90 -14.81 45.87
CA GLY A 692 6.29 -14.98 45.45
C GLY A 692 6.57 -16.24 44.63
N ALA A 693 5.55 -17.04 44.31
CA ALA A 693 5.70 -18.19 43.43
C ALA A 693 5.85 -17.75 41.96
N ALA A 694 6.82 -18.35 41.25
CA ALA A 694 7.00 -18.23 39.81
C ALA A 694 7.00 -19.63 39.21
N VAL A 695 6.02 -19.91 38.34
CA VAL A 695 5.82 -21.21 37.70
C VAL A 695 5.89 -21.03 36.20
N LEU A 696 6.67 -21.87 35.53
CA LEU A 696 6.75 -21.83 34.08
C LEU A 696 5.42 -22.29 33.48
N LEU A 697 4.83 -21.49 32.60
CA LEU A 697 3.72 -21.93 31.74
C LEU A 697 4.26 -22.94 30.74
N SER A 698 3.47 -23.95 30.36
CA SER A 698 3.93 -24.94 29.39
C SER A 698 4.31 -24.23 28.09
N GLN A 699 5.55 -24.41 27.62
CA GLN A 699 5.95 -23.83 26.34
C GLN A 699 5.19 -24.49 25.20
N GLY A 700 4.90 -23.70 24.17
CA GLY A 700 4.29 -24.16 22.94
C GLY A 700 5.10 -25.27 22.27
N ARG A 701 4.43 -26.06 21.45
CA ARG A 701 5.10 -27.02 20.56
C ARG A 701 5.65 -26.29 19.34
N ALA A 702 6.69 -26.84 18.70
CA ALA A 702 7.16 -26.29 17.43
C ALA A 702 6.08 -26.41 16.34
N LEU A 703 5.72 -25.30 15.69
CA LEU A 703 4.78 -25.27 14.57
C LEU A 703 5.50 -25.17 13.24
N GLN A 704 4.97 -25.79 12.19
CA GLN A 704 5.59 -25.72 10.87
C GLN A 704 5.48 -24.32 10.26
N ILE A 705 6.61 -23.82 9.75
CA ILE A 705 6.65 -22.66 8.85
C ILE A 705 6.93 -23.13 7.42
N SER A 706 8.03 -23.88 7.21
CA SER A 706 8.44 -24.30 5.86
C SER A 706 9.28 -25.58 5.92
N PRO A 707 9.26 -26.45 4.89
CA PRO A 707 8.34 -26.45 3.76
C PRO A 707 6.93 -26.89 4.20
N ALA A 708 5.88 -26.34 3.57
CA ALA A 708 4.50 -26.73 3.87
C ALA A 708 4.28 -28.24 3.70
N THR A 709 3.51 -28.86 4.58
CA THR A 709 3.24 -30.30 4.52
C THR A 709 2.57 -30.70 3.19
N GLY A 710 3.10 -31.74 2.54
CA GLY A 710 2.63 -32.21 1.23
C GLY A 710 3.21 -31.43 0.04
N SER A 711 4.04 -30.42 0.28
CA SER A 711 4.67 -29.66 -0.79
C SER A 711 5.62 -30.54 -1.62
N ILE A 712 5.65 -30.28 -2.92
CA ILE A 712 6.42 -31.05 -3.90
C ILE A 712 7.44 -30.17 -4.62
N ASN A 713 8.35 -30.81 -5.36
CA ASN A 713 9.29 -30.15 -6.28
C ASN A 713 10.35 -29.27 -5.60
N HIS A 714 10.71 -29.59 -4.35
CA HIS A 714 11.81 -28.94 -3.65
C HIS A 714 13.17 -29.35 -4.22
N THR A 715 14.09 -28.38 -4.39
CA THR A 715 15.50 -28.64 -4.71
C THR A 715 16.34 -28.75 -3.44
N THR A 716 17.39 -29.55 -3.45
CA THR A 716 18.35 -29.61 -2.33
C THR A 716 19.42 -28.51 -2.46
N PRO A 717 19.74 -27.78 -1.37
CA PRO A 717 19.25 -27.96 0.01
C PRO A 717 17.84 -27.40 0.24
N VAL A 718 17.08 -28.07 1.11
CA VAL A 718 15.75 -27.61 1.60
C VAL A 718 15.92 -27.04 3.00
N THR A 719 15.49 -25.81 3.24
CA THR A 719 15.46 -25.25 4.59
C THR A 719 14.18 -25.69 5.30
N LEU A 720 14.34 -26.45 6.37
CA LEU A 720 13.25 -26.73 7.32
C LEU A 720 13.21 -25.56 8.31
N GLN A 721 12.04 -24.98 8.54
CA GLN A 721 11.80 -23.85 9.43
C GLN A 721 10.53 -24.09 10.22
N TRP A 722 10.58 -23.76 11.50
CA TRP A 722 9.46 -23.89 12.43
C TRP A 722 9.36 -22.66 13.33
N ALA A 723 8.15 -22.39 13.81
CA ALA A 723 7.87 -21.44 14.87
C ALA A 723 8.28 -22.06 16.20
N GLY A 724 8.80 -21.23 17.09
CA GLY A 724 9.34 -21.67 18.37
C GLY A 724 10.15 -20.59 19.11
N PRO A 725 10.34 -20.73 20.43
CA PRO A 725 11.06 -19.74 21.21
C PRO A 725 12.52 -19.60 20.80
N ARG A 726 12.99 -18.35 20.73
CA ARG A 726 14.40 -18.05 20.48
C ARG A 726 15.27 -18.55 21.64
N GLY A 727 16.45 -19.10 21.31
CA GLY A 727 17.41 -19.57 22.32
C GLY A 727 17.11 -20.96 22.89
N SER A 728 15.98 -21.56 22.51
CA SER A 728 15.64 -22.94 22.85
C SER A 728 16.53 -23.96 22.15
N LEU A 729 16.63 -25.14 22.76
CA LEU A 729 17.23 -26.33 22.16
C LEU A 729 16.14 -27.14 21.49
N TYR A 730 16.39 -27.56 20.24
CA TYR A 730 15.47 -28.33 19.43
C TYR A 730 16.05 -29.71 19.09
N ASP A 731 15.21 -30.73 19.14
CA ASP A 731 15.51 -32.01 18.52
C ASP A 731 14.77 -32.09 17.19
N VAL A 732 15.44 -32.50 16.11
CA VAL A 732 14.91 -32.57 14.75
C VAL A 732 15.18 -33.94 14.15
N ARG A 733 14.12 -34.61 13.70
CA ARG A 733 14.20 -35.90 13.00
C ARG A 733 13.71 -35.78 11.59
N ILE A 734 14.43 -36.41 10.67
CA ILE A 734 14.06 -36.52 9.25
C ILE A 734 14.14 -37.99 8.86
N GLY A 735 13.09 -38.54 8.28
CA GLY A 735 12.97 -39.91 7.80
C GLY A 735 12.45 -40.01 6.37
N ARG A 736 12.42 -41.23 5.83
CA ARG A 736 11.81 -41.54 4.52
C ARG A 736 10.40 -42.14 4.62
N ASN A 737 9.93 -42.37 5.84
CA ASN A 737 8.62 -42.94 6.14
C ASN A 737 7.90 -42.06 7.18
N PRO A 738 6.55 -42.06 7.19
CA PRO A 738 5.76 -41.26 8.13
C PRO A 738 6.01 -41.56 9.61
N ASP A 739 6.47 -42.76 9.96
CA ASP A 739 6.75 -43.14 11.36
C ASP A 739 8.14 -42.68 11.85
N ILE A 740 9.02 -42.26 10.93
CA ILE A 740 10.41 -41.88 11.16
C ILE A 740 11.15 -42.91 12.05
N ALA A 741 10.82 -44.21 11.90
CA ALA A 741 11.38 -45.27 12.75
C ALA A 741 12.91 -45.42 12.59
N GLN A 742 13.44 -45.03 11.43
CA GLN A 742 14.87 -44.99 11.10
C GLN A 742 15.18 -43.63 10.47
N PRO A 743 15.51 -42.60 11.27
CA PRO A 743 15.79 -41.27 10.74
C PRO A 743 17.02 -41.30 9.83
N VAL A 744 16.90 -40.70 8.64
CA VAL A 744 18.04 -40.41 7.77
C VAL A 744 18.90 -39.28 8.31
N ARG A 745 18.32 -38.44 9.19
CA ARG A 745 19.03 -37.43 9.96
C ARG A 745 18.33 -37.24 11.30
N ASP A 746 19.12 -37.26 12.37
CA ASP A 746 18.67 -37.04 13.74
C ASP A 746 19.61 -36.00 14.35
N VAL A 747 19.08 -34.83 14.70
CA VAL A 747 19.84 -33.70 15.26
C VAL A 747 19.27 -33.40 16.64
N MET A 748 20.11 -33.45 17.67
CA MET A 748 19.71 -33.22 19.05
C MET A 748 20.35 -31.93 19.57
N GLY A 749 19.61 -31.13 20.32
CA GLY A 749 20.11 -29.88 20.89
C GLY A 749 20.50 -28.81 19.85
N HIS A 750 19.75 -28.74 18.76
CA HIS A 750 19.90 -27.72 17.71
C HIS A 750 19.45 -26.34 18.23
N THR A 751 20.20 -25.28 17.95
CA THR A 751 20.03 -23.97 18.61
C THR A 751 19.33 -22.93 17.74
N SER A 752 18.79 -23.32 16.58
CA SER A 752 18.06 -22.43 15.67
C SER A 752 16.72 -23.07 15.32
N ASP A 753 15.75 -22.22 15.04
CA ASP A 753 14.46 -22.46 14.40
C ASP A 753 14.53 -22.93 12.92
N THR A 754 15.74 -23.02 12.34
CA THR A 754 15.94 -23.47 10.97
C THR A 754 16.97 -24.59 10.87
N LEU A 755 16.73 -25.58 10.02
CA LEU A 755 17.68 -26.64 9.69
C LEU A 755 17.76 -26.85 8.17
N MET A 756 18.93 -26.58 7.59
CA MET A 756 19.18 -26.91 6.18
C MET A 756 19.35 -28.42 5.97
N PHE A 757 18.50 -29.03 5.16
CA PHE A 757 18.55 -30.42 4.71
C PHE A 757 19.17 -30.55 3.31
N THR A 758 20.39 -31.09 3.22
CA THR A 758 21.20 -31.11 1.98
C THR A 758 21.15 -32.42 1.20
N ASN A 759 20.64 -33.52 1.78
CA ASN A 759 20.81 -34.89 1.24
C ASN A 759 19.50 -35.47 0.68
N GLY A 760 18.71 -34.65 -0.02
CA GLY A 760 17.48 -35.06 -0.67
C GLY A 760 17.74 -35.88 -1.94
N THR A 761 17.02 -36.98 -2.10
CA THR A 761 17.01 -37.78 -3.33
C THR A 761 15.86 -37.31 -4.22
N LEU A 762 16.15 -37.06 -5.50
CA LEU A 762 15.14 -36.67 -6.47
C LEU A 762 13.99 -37.69 -6.54
N GLY A 763 12.76 -37.21 -6.51
CA GLY A 763 11.53 -38.00 -6.48
C GLY A 763 11.17 -38.58 -5.10
N ALA A 764 11.96 -38.34 -4.05
CA ALA A 764 11.71 -38.90 -2.73
C ALA A 764 10.95 -37.91 -1.83
N THR A 765 9.97 -38.43 -1.11
CA THR A 765 9.30 -37.73 0.00
C THR A 765 10.08 -37.94 1.28
N TYR A 766 10.31 -36.85 2.00
CA TYR A 766 10.93 -36.82 3.31
C TYR A 766 9.90 -36.39 4.34
N PHE A 767 9.93 -37.07 5.48
CA PHE A 767 9.07 -36.82 6.63
C PHE A 767 9.93 -36.23 7.74
N TRP A 768 9.46 -35.20 8.42
CA TRP A 768 10.23 -34.55 9.46
C TRP A 768 9.35 -34.07 10.61
N GLN A 769 9.96 -33.96 11.78
CA GLN A 769 9.32 -33.49 13.00
C GLN A 769 10.36 -32.78 13.87
N VAL A 770 9.88 -31.87 14.69
CA VAL A 770 10.69 -31.06 15.59
C VAL A 770 10.07 -31.07 16.97
N ARG A 771 10.89 -30.93 18.00
CA ARG A 771 10.43 -30.58 19.34
C ARG A 771 11.43 -29.67 20.01
N LEU A 772 10.98 -28.96 21.04
CA LEU A 772 11.92 -28.53 22.07
C LEU A 772 12.52 -29.76 22.77
N SER A 773 13.82 -29.75 23.02
CA SER A 773 14.54 -30.88 23.60
C SER A 773 13.91 -31.28 24.94
N GLY A 774 13.44 -32.53 25.01
CA GLY A 774 12.74 -33.07 26.18
C GLY A 774 11.20 -32.97 26.16
N GLN A 775 10.62 -32.27 25.19
CA GLN A 775 9.17 -32.14 25.03
C GLN A 775 8.57 -33.19 24.06
N GLN A 776 7.25 -33.09 23.82
CA GLN A 776 6.57 -33.90 22.80
C GLN A 776 6.98 -33.49 21.39
N TRP A 777 6.96 -34.44 20.46
CA TRP A 777 7.23 -34.20 19.05
C TRP A 777 6.07 -33.49 18.37
N SER A 778 6.38 -32.60 17.43
CA SER A 778 5.41 -32.07 16.48
C SER A 778 4.74 -33.21 15.70
N PRO A 779 3.59 -32.93 15.02
CA PRO A 779 3.08 -33.82 14.00
C PRO A 779 4.15 -34.08 12.94
N VAL A 780 4.03 -35.22 12.27
CA VAL A 780 4.95 -35.56 11.19
C VAL A 780 4.57 -34.80 9.94
N TRP A 781 5.44 -33.87 9.56
CA TRP A 781 5.32 -33.09 8.34
C TRP A 781 6.05 -33.76 7.19
N ASN A 782 5.74 -33.39 5.95
CA ASN A 782 6.42 -33.96 4.79
C ASN A 782 6.59 -32.99 3.63
N PHE A 783 7.62 -33.25 2.83
CA PHE A 783 7.87 -32.58 1.56
C PHE A 783 8.50 -33.55 0.56
N THR A 784 8.30 -33.31 -0.73
CA THR A 784 8.90 -34.12 -1.79
C THR A 784 10.00 -33.34 -2.50
N VAL A 785 11.19 -33.92 -2.49
CA VAL A 785 12.31 -33.46 -3.32
C VAL A 785 12.01 -33.95 -4.72
N GLY A 786 11.79 -33.05 -5.67
CA GLY A 786 11.27 -33.38 -7.00
C GLY A 786 11.84 -32.47 -8.08
N GLN A 787 11.58 -32.79 -9.35
CA GLN A 787 11.91 -31.87 -10.45
C GLN A 787 11.04 -30.60 -10.30
N PRO A 788 11.56 -29.39 -10.57
CA PRO A 788 10.78 -28.16 -10.47
C PRO A 788 9.47 -28.26 -11.25
N ALA A 789 8.39 -27.64 -10.75
CA ALA A 789 7.17 -27.48 -11.54
C ALA A 789 7.49 -26.75 -12.85
N GLU A 790 6.95 -27.24 -13.98
CA GLU A 790 7.11 -26.58 -15.27
C GLU A 790 6.29 -25.29 -15.30
N LEU A 791 6.96 -24.14 -15.23
CA LEU A 791 6.31 -22.83 -15.29
C LEU A 791 6.04 -22.42 -16.74
N PRO A 792 4.81 -21.99 -17.07
CA PRO A 792 4.56 -21.32 -18.33
C PRO A 792 5.19 -19.91 -18.30
N VAL A 793 5.86 -19.55 -19.39
CA VAL A 793 6.42 -18.20 -19.58
C VAL A 793 5.29 -17.26 -20.03
N LEU A 794 5.11 -16.13 -19.33
CA LEU A 794 4.15 -15.10 -19.73
C LEU A 794 4.76 -14.25 -20.85
N LEU A 795 4.12 -14.26 -22.02
CA LEU A 795 4.57 -13.45 -23.16
C LEU A 795 4.10 -12.00 -23.01
N ASP A 796 4.94 -11.05 -23.42
CA ASP A 796 4.65 -9.60 -23.34
C ASP A 796 4.43 -9.01 -24.73
N ALA A 797 5.50 -8.86 -25.53
CA ALA A 797 5.46 -8.26 -26.85
C ALA A 797 6.03 -9.18 -27.95
N PRO A 798 5.51 -9.15 -29.19
CA PRO A 798 4.31 -8.43 -29.62
C PRO A 798 3.04 -9.02 -29.01
N ALA A 799 2.02 -8.17 -28.85
CA ALA A 799 0.71 -8.59 -28.35
C ALA A 799 0.10 -9.68 -29.24
N ASN A 800 -0.71 -10.56 -28.64
CA ASN A 800 -1.36 -11.63 -29.42
C ASN A 800 -2.27 -11.02 -30.50
N GLN A 801 -2.18 -11.56 -31.71
CA GLN A 801 -2.88 -11.09 -32.92
C GLN A 801 -2.49 -9.69 -33.41
N ALA A 802 -1.36 -9.13 -32.96
CA ALA A 802 -0.87 -7.85 -33.45
C ALA A 802 -0.71 -7.85 -34.98
N ILE A 803 -1.07 -6.74 -35.62
CA ILE A 803 -0.92 -6.51 -37.06
C ILE A 803 0.08 -5.38 -37.32
N ASN A 804 0.61 -5.27 -38.53
CA ASN A 804 1.61 -4.28 -38.93
C ASN A 804 2.87 -4.29 -38.04
N VAL A 805 3.33 -5.48 -37.67
CA VAL A 805 4.55 -5.64 -36.87
C VAL A 805 5.79 -5.53 -37.76
N SER A 806 6.85 -4.90 -37.25
CA SER A 806 8.14 -4.80 -37.96
C SER A 806 8.67 -6.18 -38.39
N MET A 807 9.30 -6.27 -39.57
CA MET A 807 10.02 -7.48 -40.03
C MET A 807 11.31 -7.75 -39.24
N ASN A 808 11.70 -6.81 -38.38
CA ASN A 808 12.68 -6.95 -37.32
C ASN A 808 11.96 -6.71 -35.98
N VAL A 809 11.46 -7.79 -35.37
CA VAL A 809 10.56 -7.74 -34.23
C VAL A 809 11.30 -8.14 -32.94
N PRO A 810 11.22 -7.33 -31.87
CA PRO A 810 11.58 -7.80 -30.54
C PRO A 810 10.48 -8.72 -30.00
N LEU A 811 10.83 -9.95 -29.66
CA LEU A 811 10.01 -10.85 -28.87
C LEU A 811 10.42 -10.66 -27.42
N VAL A 812 9.46 -10.39 -26.53
CA VAL A 812 9.66 -10.04 -25.12
C VAL A 812 8.73 -10.89 -24.26
N TRP A 813 9.24 -11.39 -23.15
CA TRP A 813 8.47 -12.16 -22.17
C TRP A 813 8.89 -11.79 -20.75
N HIS A 814 8.09 -12.22 -19.78
CA HIS A 814 8.44 -12.11 -18.37
C HIS A 814 9.34 -13.27 -17.96
N ARG A 815 10.22 -13.03 -16.98
CA ARG A 815 11.02 -14.10 -16.40
C ARG A 815 10.12 -15.18 -15.80
N ALA A 816 10.55 -16.44 -15.90
CA ALA A 816 9.85 -17.53 -15.23
C ALA A 816 9.95 -17.34 -13.70
N VAL A 817 8.81 -17.24 -13.01
CA VAL A 817 8.75 -17.02 -11.55
C VAL A 817 8.40 -18.33 -10.86
N TYR A 818 9.35 -18.89 -10.11
CA TYR A 818 9.10 -20.06 -9.25
C TYR A 818 8.40 -19.61 -7.96
N PRO A 819 7.35 -20.32 -7.49
CA PRO A 819 6.79 -20.07 -6.18
C PRO A 819 7.83 -20.43 -5.10
N GLY A 820 8.12 -19.50 -4.19
CA GLY A 820 9.16 -19.67 -3.18
C GLY A 820 10.53 -19.20 -3.68
N THR A 821 11.23 -18.44 -2.83
CA THR A 821 12.32 -17.49 -3.13
C THR A 821 13.68 -18.05 -3.58
N LEU A 822 13.72 -19.06 -4.46
CA LEU A 822 14.96 -19.46 -5.13
C LEU A 822 14.80 -19.51 -6.65
N SER A 823 15.40 -18.53 -7.33
CA SER A 823 15.55 -18.53 -8.78
C SER A 823 16.61 -19.57 -9.19
N LEU A 824 16.17 -20.64 -9.85
CA LEU A 824 17.09 -21.50 -10.58
C LEU A 824 17.53 -20.75 -11.85
N PRO A 825 18.83 -20.72 -12.20
CA PRO A 825 19.27 -20.13 -13.46
C PRO A 825 18.59 -20.85 -14.62
N VAL A 826 17.76 -20.12 -15.36
CA VAL A 826 17.11 -20.64 -16.57
C VAL A 826 17.75 -20.04 -17.81
N THR A 827 17.60 -20.74 -18.92
CA THR A 827 17.82 -20.20 -20.26
C THR A 827 16.53 -20.37 -21.05
N TYR A 828 16.24 -19.48 -21.98
CA TYR A 828 15.03 -19.59 -22.78
C TYR A 828 15.32 -20.22 -24.14
N THR A 829 14.35 -21.01 -24.58
CA THR A 829 14.21 -21.41 -25.98
C THR A 829 13.01 -20.67 -26.57
N VAL A 830 13.20 -20.00 -27.71
CA VAL A 830 12.17 -19.25 -28.44
C VAL A 830 12.02 -19.82 -29.83
N GLU A 831 10.79 -20.07 -30.25
CA GLU A 831 10.49 -20.54 -31.62
C GLU A 831 9.53 -19.60 -32.33
N LEU A 832 9.76 -19.45 -33.64
CA LEU A 832 8.87 -18.80 -34.58
C LEU A 832 8.51 -19.80 -35.68
N ALA A 833 7.27 -19.82 -36.11
CA ALA A 833 6.77 -20.69 -37.17
C ALA A 833 5.76 -19.97 -38.06
N SER A 834 5.56 -20.53 -39.27
CA SER A 834 4.54 -20.06 -40.21
C SER A 834 3.16 -20.71 -39.98
N ASP A 835 3.08 -21.71 -39.10
CA ASP A 835 1.86 -22.41 -38.72
C ASP A 835 1.73 -22.57 -37.19
N PRO A 836 0.51 -22.64 -36.64
CA PRO A 836 0.29 -22.67 -35.19
C PRO A 836 0.80 -23.93 -34.50
N ASN A 837 1.04 -25.02 -35.26
CA ASN A 837 1.52 -26.29 -34.74
C ASN A 837 3.06 -26.40 -34.80
N PHE A 838 3.75 -25.35 -35.28
CA PHE A 838 5.21 -25.31 -35.41
C PHE A 838 5.78 -26.44 -36.29
N ASN A 839 5.06 -26.85 -37.33
CA ASN A 839 5.55 -27.81 -38.31
C ASN A 839 6.60 -27.20 -39.24
N VAL A 840 6.49 -25.90 -39.51
CA VAL A 840 7.40 -25.13 -40.38
C VAL A 840 7.99 -23.98 -39.57
N LEU A 841 9.13 -24.26 -38.92
CA LEU A 841 9.89 -23.27 -38.16
C LEU A 841 10.50 -22.22 -39.09
N LEU A 842 10.28 -20.95 -38.76
CA LEU A 842 10.94 -19.80 -39.37
C LEU A 842 12.29 -19.56 -38.70
N GLN A 843 12.31 -19.53 -37.35
CA GLN A 843 13.51 -19.29 -36.55
C GLN A 843 13.42 -19.99 -35.20
N ARG A 844 14.59 -20.31 -34.63
CA ARG A 844 14.71 -20.87 -33.28
C ARG A 844 15.93 -20.28 -32.57
N PHE A 845 15.71 -19.79 -31.36
CA PHE A 845 16.73 -19.29 -30.45
C PHE A 845 16.81 -20.23 -29.25
N THR A 846 18.02 -20.60 -28.82
CA THR A 846 18.26 -21.49 -27.68
C THR A 846 19.33 -20.90 -26.78
N GLY A 847 19.25 -21.14 -25.47
CA GLY A 847 20.26 -20.65 -24.53
C GLY A 847 20.17 -19.14 -24.29
N VAL A 848 19.00 -18.53 -24.52
CA VAL A 848 18.80 -17.09 -24.27
C VAL A 848 18.88 -16.84 -22.77
N SER A 849 19.71 -15.89 -22.35
CA SER A 849 19.98 -15.63 -20.92
C SER A 849 18.72 -15.18 -20.17
N GLU A 850 18.58 -15.59 -18.90
CA GLU A 850 17.53 -15.09 -18.02
C GLU A 850 17.58 -13.57 -17.79
N SER A 851 18.79 -13.01 -17.84
CA SER A 851 19.02 -11.57 -17.69
C SER A 851 18.38 -10.75 -18.80
N GLU A 852 18.14 -11.36 -19.96
CA GLU A 852 17.61 -10.72 -21.17
C GLU A 852 16.41 -11.52 -21.70
N PRO A 853 15.19 -11.34 -21.16
CA PRO A 853 14.00 -12.07 -21.59
C PRO A 853 13.45 -11.48 -22.90
N THR A 854 14.33 -11.31 -23.89
CA THR A 854 14.01 -10.81 -25.21
C THR A 854 14.96 -11.37 -26.27
N VAL A 855 14.43 -11.62 -27.47
CA VAL A 855 15.23 -11.87 -28.68
C VAL A 855 14.71 -11.01 -29.83
N ARG A 856 15.59 -10.65 -30.77
CA ARG A 856 15.20 -9.97 -32.01
C ARG A 856 15.15 -10.96 -33.16
N ALA A 857 13.95 -11.15 -33.71
CA ALA A 857 13.75 -11.93 -34.92
C ALA A 857 13.78 -11.01 -36.15
N ALA A 858 14.70 -11.26 -37.07
CA ALA A 858 14.92 -10.46 -38.28
C ALA A 858 14.84 -11.33 -39.53
N GLY A 859 14.49 -10.75 -40.69
CA GLY A 859 14.35 -11.52 -41.94
C GLY A 859 13.00 -12.23 -42.09
N ILE A 860 12.00 -11.80 -41.33
CA ILE A 860 10.61 -12.22 -41.53
C ILE A 860 10.06 -11.48 -42.76
N GLY A 861 9.40 -12.20 -43.67
CA GLY A 861 8.81 -11.59 -44.87
C GLY A 861 7.72 -10.56 -44.55
N ALA A 862 7.44 -9.66 -45.49
CA ALA A 862 6.26 -8.78 -45.41
C ALA A 862 4.96 -9.60 -45.49
N ALA A 863 3.86 -9.06 -44.95
CA ALA A 863 2.54 -9.70 -44.92
C ALA A 863 2.52 -11.15 -44.40
N SER A 864 3.48 -11.50 -43.53
CA SER A 864 3.65 -12.86 -43.02
C SER A 864 2.92 -13.01 -41.69
N VAL A 865 2.11 -14.07 -41.58
CA VAL A 865 1.55 -14.51 -40.30
C VAL A 865 2.60 -15.37 -39.61
N VAL A 866 2.98 -14.97 -38.39
CA VAL A 866 4.01 -15.64 -37.61
C VAL A 866 3.45 -16.05 -36.27
N TYR A 867 3.65 -17.31 -35.92
CA TYR A 867 3.35 -17.88 -34.62
C TYR A 867 4.64 -17.98 -33.82
N TRP A 868 4.61 -17.67 -32.53
CA TRP A 868 5.77 -17.77 -31.68
C TRP A 868 5.43 -18.24 -30.27
N ARG A 869 6.40 -18.88 -29.63
CA ARG A 869 6.31 -19.42 -28.26
C ARG A 869 7.68 -19.43 -27.60
N VAL A 870 7.67 -19.39 -26.26
CA VAL A 870 8.87 -19.38 -25.43
C VAL A 870 8.74 -20.47 -24.36
N ARG A 871 9.84 -21.10 -23.98
CA ARG A 871 9.90 -21.94 -22.77
C ARG A 871 11.16 -21.62 -21.99
N ALA A 872 11.13 -21.83 -20.67
CA ALA A 872 12.28 -21.74 -19.80
C ALA A 872 12.88 -23.13 -19.57
N ASP A 873 14.13 -23.32 -19.97
CA ASP A 873 14.89 -24.55 -19.82
C ASP A 873 15.93 -24.35 -18.71
N ASN A 874 16.10 -25.32 -17.81
CA ASN A 874 17.15 -25.31 -16.80
C ASN A 874 18.17 -26.43 -17.08
N GLN A 875 19.26 -26.51 -16.32
CA GLN A 875 20.32 -27.51 -16.57
C GLN A 875 19.88 -28.97 -16.33
N TRP A 876 18.66 -29.21 -15.83
CA TRP A 876 18.14 -30.54 -15.52
C TRP A 876 17.00 -30.99 -16.44
N GLN A 877 16.21 -30.06 -16.99
CA GLN A 877 15.09 -30.34 -17.89
C GLN A 877 14.66 -29.12 -18.72
N ASN A 878 13.95 -29.40 -19.81
CA ASN A 878 13.26 -28.37 -20.59
C ASN A 878 11.90 -28.04 -19.94
N GLY A 879 11.50 -26.78 -19.92
CA GLY A 879 10.19 -26.39 -19.38
C GLY A 879 9.04 -26.45 -20.38
N ASN A 880 7.84 -26.08 -19.94
CA ASN A 880 6.66 -25.99 -20.79
C ASN A 880 6.74 -24.81 -21.76
N TRP A 881 6.19 -25.01 -22.95
CA TRP A 881 5.94 -23.92 -23.88
C TRP A 881 4.88 -22.96 -23.31
N SER A 882 5.09 -21.67 -23.51
CA SER A 882 4.09 -20.62 -23.32
C SER A 882 2.86 -20.89 -24.18
N GLU A 883 1.81 -20.07 -23.98
CA GLU A 883 0.80 -19.90 -25.01
C GLU A 883 1.45 -19.57 -26.37
N VAL A 884 0.83 -20.02 -27.45
CA VAL A 884 1.25 -19.66 -28.81
C VAL A 884 0.63 -18.32 -29.14
N ARG A 885 1.45 -17.29 -29.32
CA ARG A 885 1.00 -16.00 -29.84
C ARG A 885 1.21 -15.90 -31.32
N ARG A 886 0.35 -15.13 -32.00
CA ARG A 886 0.54 -14.82 -33.42
C ARG A 886 0.68 -13.31 -33.63
N PHE A 887 1.41 -12.91 -34.67
CA PHE A 887 1.37 -11.55 -35.21
C PHE A 887 1.48 -11.57 -36.73
N THR A 888 1.15 -10.45 -37.36
CA THR A 888 1.28 -10.25 -38.81
C THR A 888 2.24 -9.09 -39.07
N THR A 889 3.27 -9.32 -39.89
CA THR A 889 4.20 -8.26 -40.26
C THR A 889 3.55 -7.21 -41.18
N TYR A 890 4.15 -6.02 -41.29
CA TYR A 890 3.69 -4.96 -42.19
C TYR A 890 3.29 -5.49 -43.57
N ASN A 891 2.11 -5.06 -44.03
CA ASN A 891 1.74 -5.19 -45.42
C ASN A 891 2.31 -4.01 -46.23
N VAL A 892 2.53 -4.20 -47.53
CA VAL A 892 2.91 -3.08 -48.41
C VAL A 892 1.72 -2.10 -48.55
N PRO A 893 1.95 -0.77 -48.64
CA PRO A 893 0.85 0.19 -48.70
C PRO A 893 -0.06 0.02 -49.92
N SER A 894 -1.36 0.23 -49.71
CA SER A 894 -2.36 0.23 -50.79
C SER A 894 -2.20 1.46 -51.70
N PRO A 895 -2.69 1.41 -52.96
CA PRO A 895 -2.61 2.54 -53.90
C PRO A 895 -3.24 3.81 -53.32
N VAL A 896 -2.53 4.94 -53.40
CA VAL A 896 -3.05 6.25 -52.98
C VAL A 896 -4.00 6.84 -54.03
N THR A 897 -4.95 7.66 -53.61
CA THR A 897 -5.83 8.39 -54.55
C THR A 897 -5.25 9.76 -54.87
N LEU A 898 -5.08 10.07 -56.16
CA LEU A 898 -4.55 11.34 -56.63
C LEU A 898 -5.62 12.45 -56.57
N VAL A 899 -5.25 13.65 -56.12
CA VAL A 899 -6.17 14.78 -55.92
C VAL A 899 -5.90 15.90 -56.94
N PHE A 900 -4.65 16.36 -57.09
CA PHE A 900 -4.30 17.42 -58.04
C PHE A 900 -2.88 17.26 -58.59
N PRO A 901 -2.60 17.58 -59.88
CA PRO A 901 -3.53 17.98 -60.93
C PRO A 901 -4.53 16.86 -61.29
N GLY A 902 -5.79 17.23 -61.50
CA GLY A 902 -6.82 16.28 -61.89
C GLY A 902 -6.50 15.58 -63.22
N ASN A 903 -7.00 14.36 -63.41
CA ASN A 903 -6.74 13.61 -64.62
C ASN A 903 -7.29 14.33 -65.87
N ASN A 904 -6.47 14.41 -66.91
CA ASN A 904 -6.65 15.18 -68.13
C ASN A 904 -6.76 16.71 -67.96
N ALA A 905 -6.30 17.27 -66.83
CA ALA A 905 -6.31 18.72 -66.64
C ALA A 905 -5.45 19.44 -67.69
N THR A 906 -6.01 20.51 -68.28
CA THR A 906 -5.30 21.44 -69.19
C THR A 906 -5.02 22.76 -68.49
N ASN A 907 -4.08 23.56 -69.00
CA ASN A 907 -3.68 24.84 -68.42
C ASN A 907 -3.14 24.75 -66.98
N VAL A 908 -2.45 23.66 -66.66
CA VAL A 908 -1.75 23.53 -65.38
C VAL A 908 -0.46 24.35 -65.41
N THR A 909 -0.17 25.12 -64.37
CA THR A 909 1.08 25.90 -64.28
C THR A 909 2.32 25.01 -64.47
N THR A 910 3.45 25.58 -64.90
CA THR A 910 4.74 24.86 -65.00
C THR A 910 5.33 24.49 -63.63
N ARG A 911 4.77 24.99 -62.50
CA ARG A 911 5.10 24.55 -61.14
C ARG A 911 3.86 24.03 -60.38
N PRO A 912 3.24 22.92 -60.80
CA PRO A 912 2.08 22.40 -60.07
C PRO A 912 2.46 21.93 -58.67
N ARG A 913 1.55 22.14 -57.70
CA ARG A 913 1.58 21.48 -56.40
C ARG A 913 0.77 20.20 -56.50
N PHE A 914 1.44 19.07 -56.60
CA PHE A 914 0.80 17.76 -56.59
C PHE A 914 0.19 17.48 -55.21
N SER A 915 -0.96 16.80 -55.16
CA SER A 915 -1.58 16.35 -53.90
C SER A 915 -2.33 15.02 -54.06
N TRP A 916 -2.43 14.26 -52.98
CA TRP A 916 -3.06 12.93 -52.91
C TRP A 916 -3.64 12.66 -51.51
N THR A 917 -4.40 11.57 -51.34
CA THR A 917 -5.00 11.20 -50.05
C THR A 917 -3.97 10.62 -49.08
N ARG A 918 -4.11 10.92 -47.77
CA ARG A 918 -3.31 10.29 -46.71
C ARG A 918 -3.75 8.85 -46.49
N MET A 919 -2.80 7.91 -46.45
CA MET A 919 -3.05 6.51 -46.09
C MET A 919 -2.54 6.23 -44.67
N PRO A 920 -3.32 5.53 -43.82
CA PRO A 920 -2.95 5.25 -42.43
C PRO A 920 -1.79 4.25 -42.32
N GLU A 921 -1.59 3.37 -43.31
CA GLU A 921 -0.47 2.43 -43.37
C GLU A 921 0.87 3.01 -43.83
N VAL A 922 0.95 4.31 -44.14
CA VAL A 922 2.14 4.99 -44.68
C VAL A 922 2.84 5.81 -43.60
N ASP A 923 3.97 5.30 -43.09
CA ASP A 923 4.75 5.90 -42.00
C ASP A 923 6.17 6.36 -42.41
N LYS A 924 6.56 6.15 -43.67
CA LYS A 924 7.85 6.61 -44.25
C LYS A 924 7.71 7.60 -45.41
N GLY A 925 6.51 8.11 -45.65
CA GLY A 925 6.21 9.13 -46.66
C GLY A 925 5.83 8.55 -48.03
N TYR A 926 5.86 9.37 -49.07
CA TYR A 926 5.38 9.03 -50.42
C TYR A 926 6.47 9.24 -51.47
N GLU A 927 6.39 8.47 -52.55
CA GLU A 927 7.24 8.64 -53.74
C GLU A 927 6.38 9.09 -54.92
N LEU A 928 6.71 10.27 -55.47
CA LEU A 928 6.08 10.86 -56.64
C LEU A 928 6.95 10.63 -57.88
N GLU A 929 6.34 10.16 -58.96
CA GLU A 929 6.94 10.12 -60.30
C GLU A 929 6.16 11.01 -61.26
N VAL A 930 6.87 11.84 -62.04
CA VAL A 930 6.31 12.71 -63.09
C VAL A 930 7.15 12.57 -64.35
N ASP A 931 6.52 12.33 -65.50
CA ASP A 931 7.21 12.13 -66.78
C ASP A 931 6.39 12.59 -67.99
N THR A 932 7.03 12.93 -69.11
CA THR A 932 6.36 13.13 -70.40
C THR A 932 5.96 11.82 -71.10
N LEU A 933 6.54 10.69 -70.68
CA LEU A 933 6.24 9.36 -71.22
C LEU A 933 5.31 8.59 -70.26
N ALA A 934 4.29 7.92 -70.81
CA ALA A 934 3.40 7.05 -70.03
C ALA A 934 4.12 5.86 -69.37
N THR A 935 5.32 5.51 -69.86
CA THR A 935 6.16 4.43 -69.33
C THR A 935 7.03 4.85 -68.16
N PHE A 936 7.05 6.15 -67.80
CA PHE A 936 7.92 6.71 -66.74
C PHE A 936 9.42 6.45 -66.94
N ALA A 937 9.86 6.16 -68.16
CA ALA A 937 11.25 5.82 -68.49
C ALA A 937 12.25 6.97 -68.25
N THR A 938 11.77 8.22 -68.22
CA THR A 938 12.53 9.45 -67.95
C THR A 938 12.01 10.20 -66.73
N ALA A 939 11.33 9.50 -65.82
CA ALA A 939 10.58 10.13 -64.73
C ALA A 939 11.47 10.89 -63.75
N ILE A 940 10.97 12.05 -63.34
CA ILE A 940 11.50 12.78 -62.19
C ILE A 940 10.93 12.11 -60.94
N LYS A 941 11.79 11.46 -60.15
CA LYS A 941 11.42 10.85 -58.86
C LYS A 941 11.67 11.82 -57.71
N ARG A 942 10.71 11.94 -56.79
CA ARG A 942 10.81 12.80 -55.58
C ARG A 942 10.18 12.09 -54.38
N LYS A 943 10.82 12.23 -53.21
CA LYS A 943 10.25 11.79 -51.92
C LYS A 943 9.52 12.96 -51.26
N ALA A 944 8.31 12.73 -50.80
CA ALA A 944 7.48 13.70 -50.09
C ALA A 944 7.19 13.18 -48.68
N GLY A 945 7.44 14.01 -47.66
CA GLY A 945 7.11 13.68 -46.27
C GLY A 945 5.63 13.87 -45.92
N ASP A 946 4.86 14.44 -46.84
CA ASP A 946 3.46 14.81 -46.65
C ASP A 946 2.65 14.49 -47.92
N THR A 947 1.33 14.70 -47.87
CA THR A 947 0.34 14.42 -48.92
C THR A 947 0.34 15.40 -50.10
N SER A 948 1.36 16.25 -50.20
CA SER A 948 1.52 17.18 -51.32
C SER A 948 2.99 17.49 -51.61
N PHE A 949 3.29 17.86 -52.86
CA PHE A 949 4.64 18.20 -53.31
C PHE A 949 4.63 19.23 -54.44
N THR A 950 5.39 20.32 -54.30
CA THR A 950 5.56 21.32 -55.37
C THR A 950 6.85 21.06 -56.14
N ILE A 951 6.77 20.95 -57.47
CA ILE A 951 7.92 20.63 -58.30
C ILE A 951 8.85 21.85 -58.50
N SER A 952 10.16 21.61 -58.33
CA SER A 952 11.23 22.56 -58.66
C SER A 952 12.45 21.77 -59.17
N PRO A 953 13.07 22.13 -60.31
CA PRO A 953 12.75 23.27 -61.21
C PRO A 953 11.43 23.10 -61.99
N PRO A 954 10.91 24.15 -62.68
CA PRO A 954 9.62 24.11 -63.37
C PRO A 954 9.61 23.10 -64.52
N LEU A 955 8.44 22.53 -64.77
CA LEU A 955 8.13 21.69 -65.93
C LEU A 955 8.13 22.51 -67.22
N LYS A 956 8.35 21.85 -68.36
CA LYS A 956 8.36 22.52 -69.67
C LYS A 956 6.95 22.99 -70.02
N PRO A 957 6.77 24.22 -70.55
CA PRO A 957 5.47 24.72 -71.00
C PRO A 957 4.97 23.92 -72.22
N SER A 958 3.65 23.90 -72.43
CA SER A 958 2.99 23.21 -73.54
C SER A 958 3.36 21.72 -73.69
N LYS A 959 3.58 21.02 -72.57
CA LYS A 959 3.90 19.59 -72.56
C LYS A 959 2.89 18.82 -71.72
N GLN A 960 2.53 17.63 -72.22
CA GLN A 960 1.73 16.68 -71.47
C GLN A 960 2.65 15.87 -70.55
N TYR A 961 2.21 15.67 -69.31
CA TYR A 961 2.89 14.90 -68.28
C TYR A 961 1.95 13.85 -67.69
N HIS A 962 2.52 12.70 -67.38
CA HIS A 962 1.94 11.58 -66.64
C HIS A 962 2.53 11.62 -65.24
N TRP A 963 1.72 11.38 -64.22
CA TRP A 963 2.19 11.33 -62.84
C TRP A 963 1.48 10.26 -62.03
N ARG A 964 2.19 9.72 -61.05
CA ARG A 964 1.71 8.70 -60.10
C ARG A 964 2.44 8.81 -58.78
N VAL A 965 1.81 8.31 -57.72
CA VAL A 965 2.36 8.33 -56.36
C VAL A 965 2.19 6.96 -55.73
N ARG A 966 3.16 6.54 -54.91
CA ARG A 966 3.03 5.37 -54.03
C ARG A 966 3.36 5.72 -52.59
N GLY A 967 2.67 5.08 -51.65
CA GLY A 967 2.98 5.16 -50.23
C GLY A 967 4.20 4.30 -49.88
N VAL A 968 4.98 4.70 -48.88
CA VAL A 968 6.12 3.94 -48.38
C VAL A 968 5.96 3.72 -46.88
N ASN A 969 6.09 2.47 -46.45
CA ASN A 969 6.14 2.13 -45.04
C ASN A 969 7.35 1.25 -44.72
N LEU A 970 7.38 0.69 -43.51
CA LEU A 970 8.45 -0.21 -43.09
C LEU A 970 8.58 -1.50 -43.92
N ALA A 971 7.53 -1.96 -44.63
CA ALA A 971 7.60 -3.07 -45.61
C ALA A 971 8.20 -2.66 -46.95
N GLY A 972 8.38 -1.37 -47.21
CA GLY A 972 8.89 -0.82 -48.45
C GLY A 972 7.85 -0.02 -49.25
N PRO A 973 8.15 0.31 -50.51
CA PRO A 973 7.22 1.04 -51.37
C PRO A 973 6.01 0.17 -51.73
N GLY A 974 4.82 0.75 -51.60
CA GLY A 974 3.55 0.15 -51.95
C GLY A 974 3.27 0.19 -53.45
N VAL A 975 2.03 -0.16 -53.81
CA VAL A 975 1.56 -0.15 -55.19
C VAL A 975 1.40 1.30 -55.67
N ASP A 976 1.82 1.58 -56.91
CA ASP A 976 1.60 2.88 -57.53
C ASP A 976 0.10 3.19 -57.65
N SER A 977 -0.26 4.47 -57.48
CA SER A 977 -1.58 4.96 -57.84
C SER A 977 -1.86 4.73 -59.33
N GLU A 978 -3.14 4.81 -59.70
CA GLU A 978 -3.53 5.04 -61.08
C GLU A 978 -2.77 6.25 -61.67
N VAL A 979 -2.40 6.16 -62.94
CA VAL A 979 -1.65 7.21 -63.63
C VAL A 979 -2.60 8.35 -64.01
N SER A 980 -2.27 9.56 -63.57
CA SER A 980 -2.99 10.78 -63.95
C SER A 980 -2.21 11.57 -64.99
N VAL A 981 -2.91 12.22 -65.91
CA VAL A 981 -2.32 12.97 -67.03
C VAL A 981 -2.70 14.45 -66.93
N PHE A 982 -1.79 15.37 -67.25
CA PHE A 982 -2.12 16.79 -67.36
C PHE A 982 -1.24 17.50 -68.40
N THR A 983 -1.67 18.69 -68.86
CA THR A 983 -0.93 19.50 -69.83
C THR A 983 -0.60 20.88 -69.25
N THR A 984 0.68 21.26 -69.34
CA THR A 984 1.16 22.56 -68.84
C THR A 984 0.73 23.73 -69.73
N THR A 985 0.59 24.92 -69.14
CA THR A 985 0.23 26.16 -69.84
C THR A 985 1.22 26.53 -70.96
N THR A 986 0.75 27.34 -71.91
CA THR A 986 1.57 27.94 -72.99
C THR A 986 2.47 29.08 -72.49
N ALA A 987 2.08 29.73 -71.39
CA ALA A 987 2.88 30.77 -70.75
C ALA A 987 3.81 30.16 -69.69
N THR A 988 5.07 30.62 -69.64
CA THR A 988 6.02 30.41 -68.54
C THR A 988 5.70 31.31 -67.34
N SER A 989 4.44 31.74 -67.16
CA SER A 989 4.06 32.89 -66.32
C SER A 989 4.40 32.71 -64.84
N VAL A 990 5.63 33.05 -64.51
CA VAL A 990 6.07 33.69 -63.29
C VAL A 990 6.87 34.90 -63.80
N GLN A 991 6.31 36.11 -63.68
CA GLN A 991 7.07 37.32 -63.97
C GLN A 991 7.98 37.58 -62.77
N ASP A 992 9.28 37.49 -63.00
CA ASP A 992 10.31 37.68 -61.98
C ASP A 992 10.71 39.16 -61.89
N PHE A 993 10.81 39.70 -60.65
CA PHE A 993 11.36 41.03 -60.38
C PHE A 993 12.87 40.94 -60.07
N VAL A 994 13.63 41.98 -60.44
CA VAL A 994 15.09 42.06 -60.22
C VAL A 994 15.42 43.02 -59.08
N TRP A 995 16.08 42.52 -58.03
CA TRP A 995 16.58 43.31 -56.90
C TRP A 995 17.96 43.92 -57.20
N ASN A 996 18.14 45.23 -57.00
CA ASN A 996 19.44 45.93 -57.09
C ASN A 996 19.67 46.78 -55.83
N ASP A 997 20.72 46.49 -55.06
CA ASP A 997 21.22 47.34 -53.97
C ASP A 997 22.75 47.34 -54.02
N ASP A 998 23.36 48.53 -54.05
CA ASP A 998 24.78 48.74 -54.40
C ASP A 998 25.72 48.74 -53.17
N ALA A 999 25.22 48.42 -51.97
CA ALA A 999 25.98 48.53 -50.73
C ALA A 999 25.85 47.30 -49.83
N LEU A 1000 26.50 46.18 -50.17
CA LEU A 1000 26.44 44.97 -49.31
C LEU A 1000 27.76 44.20 -49.17
N ALA A 1001 27.86 43.52 -48.02
CA ALA A 1001 29.00 42.73 -47.53
C ALA A 1001 29.27 41.44 -48.33
N GLU A 1002 30.41 40.79 -48.07
CA GLU A 1002 30.92 39.62 -48.80
C GLU A 1002 30.04 38.36 -48.79
N THR A 1003 29.03 38.24 -47.91
CA THR A 1003 28.09 37.11 -47.95
C THR A 1003 26.71 37.49 -47.42
N ILE A 1004 25.67 37.24 -48.23
CA ILE A 1004 24.27 37.52 -47.93
C ILE A 1004 23.44 36.26 -48.16
N GLU A 1005 22.44 36.04 -47.32
CA GLU A 1005 21.40 35.03 -47.54
C GLU A 1005 20.04 35.70 -47.65
N ILE A 1006 19.25 35.27 -48.64
CA ILE A 1006 17.92 35.82 -48.93
C ILE A 1006 16.90 34.69 -48.77
N TYR A 1007 15.80 34.98 -48.07
CA TYR A 1007 14.73 34.04 -47.79
C TYR A 1007 13.37 34.61 -48.20
N ASP A 1008 12.46 33.73 -48.66
CA ASP A 1008 11.06 34.08 -48.90
C ASP A 1008 10.23 34.13 -47.60
N VAL A 1009 8.98 34.58 -47.68
CA VAL A 1009 8.05 34.66 -46.53
C VAL A 1009 7.72 33.32 -45.87
N LEU A 1010 8.04 32.21 -46.51
CA LEU A 1010 7.84 30.85 -45.99
C LEU A 1010 9.14 30.27 -45.39
N GLY A 1011 10.20 31.08 -45.28
CA GLY A 1011 11.47 30.69 -44.68
C GLY A 1011 12.37 29.86 -45.61
N ARG A 1012 12.08 29.82 -46.92
CA ARG A 1012 12.92 29.09 -47.89
C ARG A 1012 14.04 29.98 -48.40
N GLN A 1013 15.26 29.46 -48.37
CA GLN A 1013 16.44 30.16 -48.87
C GLN A 1013 16.39 30.22 -50.40
N ILE A 1014 16.36 31.44 -50.93
CA ILE A 1014 16.26 31.72 -52.37
C ILE A 1014 17.59 32.17 -52.99
N ALA A 1015 18.52 32.71 -52.19
CA ALA A 1015 19.89 33.01 -52.62
C ALA A 1015 20.87 33.00 -51.42
N ALA A 1016 22.15 32.68 -51.67
CA ALA A 1016 23.21 32.72 -50.67
C ALA A 1016 24.60 32.96 -51.30
N GLY A 1017 25.41 33.85 -50.73
CA GLY A 1017 26.84 34.03 -51.10
C GLY A 1017 27.27 35.49 -51.32
N PRO A 1018 28.47 35.72 -51.87
CA PRO A 1018 28.95 37.04 -52.28
C PRO A 1018 28.13 37.54 -53.47
N ILE A 1019 27.13 38.38 -53.22
CA ILE A 1019 26.28 38.94 -54.27
C ILE A 1019 26.90 40.25 -54.74
N THR A 1020 27.88 40.15 -55.64
CA THR A 1020 28.27 41.26 -56.51
C THR A 1020 27.25 41.29 -57.66
N GLN A 1021 26.29 42.22 -57.63
CA GLN A 1021 25.35 42.62 -58.70
C GLN A 1021 25.41 41.73 -59.98
N ARG A 1022 24.41 40.92 -60.36
CA ARG A 1022 23.00 41.27 -60.63
C ARG A 1022 22.12 39.99 -60.70
N ASP A 1023 20.84 40.19 -60.40
CA ASP A 1023 19.67 39.36 -60.78
C ASP A 1023 19.29 38.16 -59.89
N VAL A 1024 18.80 38.46 -58.68
CA VAL A 1024 17.94 37.51 -57.93
C VAL A 1024 16.50 37.70 -58.39
N LEU A 1025 15.94 36.65 -59.00
CA LEU A 1025 14.58 36.60 -59.53
C LEU A 1025 13.57 36.30 -58.42
N LEU A 1026 12.60 37.20 -58.19
CA LEU A 1026 11.57 37.08 -57.15
C LEU A 1026 10.17 36.93 -57.74
N GLU A 1027 9.35 36.02 -57.19
CA GLU A 1027 7.94 35.87 -57.60
C GLU A 1027 7.11 37.11 -57.20
N ARG A 1028 6.40 37.72 -58.15
CA ARG A 1028 5.58 38.93 -57.92
C ARG A 1028 4.49 38.78 -56.84
N ALA A 1029 4.10 37.56 -56.49
CA ALA A 1029 3.05 37.28 -55.50
C ALA A 1029 3.55 37.35 -54.04
N THR A 1030 4.86 37.33 -53.80
CA THR A 1030 5.44 37.19 -52.45
C THR A 1030 6.32 38.38 -52.08
N GLY A 1031 5.98 39.61 -52.45
CA GLY A 1031 6.81 40.84 -52.42
C GLY A 1031 7.48 41.28 -51.10
N LEU A 1032 7.55 40.42 -50.09
CA LEU A 1032 8.26 40.58 -48.83
C LEU A 1032 9.41 39.54 -48.77
N VAL A 1033 10.64 39.99 -48.54
CA VAL A 1033 11.81 39.11 -48.41
C VAL A 1033 12.59 39.43 -47.15
N PHE A 1034 13.22 38.39 -46.57
CA PHE A 1034 14.10 38.52 -45.42
C PHE A 1034 15.55 38.41 -45.87
N CYS A 1035 16.33 39.45 -45.58
CA CYS A 1035 17.76 39.50 -45.87
C CYS A 1035 18.53 39.27 -44.57
N VAL A 1036 19.46 38.31 -44.58
CA VAL A 1036 20.33 37.99 -43.45
C VAL A 1036 21.77 38.28 -43.84
N GLU A 1037 22.36 39.25 -43.17
CA GLU A 1037 23.75 39.67 -43.35
C GLU A 1037 24.62 39.12 -42.22
N ARG A 1038 25.79 38.56 -42.58
CA ARG A 1038 26.81 38.14 -41.61
C ARG A 1038 28.05 39.01 -41.75
N SER A 1039 28.42 39.72 -40.69
CA SER A 1039 29.70 40.43 -40.63
C SER A 1039 30.86 39.44 -40.41
N ARG A 1040 32.08 39.86 -40.75
CA ARG A 1040 33.33 39.11 -40.44
C ARG A 1040 33.55 38.86 -38.94
N SER A 1041 32.85 39.60 -38.06
CA SER A 1041 32.87 39.39 -36.61
C SER A 1041 31.82 38.39 -36.09
N GLY A 1042 31.08 37.73 -36.99
CA GLY A 1042 30.05 36.75 -36.63
C GLY A 1042 28.72 37.35 -36.19
N ARG A 1043 28.54 38.67 -36.30
CA ARG A 1043 27.27 39.34 -36.00
C ARG A 1043 26.30 39.13 -37.16
N VAL A 1044 25.15 38.55 -36.86
CA VAL A 1044 24.05 38.33 -37.80
C VAL A 1044 23.08 39.50 -37.69
N THR A 1045 22.78 40.16 -38.81
CA THR A 1045 21.77 41.23 -38.87
C THR A 1045 20.70 40.80 -39.87
N ALA A 1046 19.45 40.73 -39.42
CA ALA A 1046 18.31 40.38 -40.27
C ALA A 1046 17.46 41.63 -40.53
N VAL A 1047 17.20 41.94 -41.79
CA VAL A 1047 16.37 43.08 -42.20
C VAL A 1047 15.22 42.58 -43.07
N ALA A 1048 13.99 42.85 -42.65
CA ALA A 1048 12.81 42.66 -43.49
C ALA A 1048 12.66 43.87 -44.41
N ARG A 1049 12.57 43.63 -45.72
CA ARG A 1049 12.33 44.71 -46.69
C ARG A 1049 11.14 44.38 -47.57
N VAL A 1050 10.34 45.41 -47.83
CA VAL A 1050 9.15 45.34 -48.68
C VAL A 1050 9.47 46.11 -49.97
N THR A 1051 9.49 45.41 -51.10
CA THR A 1051 9.56 46.05 -52.41
C THR A 1051 8.13 46.37 -52.89
N PRO A 1052 7.86 47.57 -53.44
CA PRO A 1052 6.54 47.91 -53.96
C PRO A 1052 6.05 46.99 -55.08
#